data_AF-G0VS28-F1
#
_entry.id   AF-G0VS28-F1
#
_cell.length_a   1.000
_cell.length_b   1.000
_cell.length_c   1.000
_cell.angle_alpha   90.00
_cell.angle_beta   90.00
_cell.angle_gamma   90.00
#
_symmetry.space_group_name_H-M   'P 1'
#
loop_
_entity.id
_entity.type
_entity.pdbx_description
1 polymer ?
#
loop_
_entity_poly.entity_id
_entity_poly.type
_entity_poly.pdbx_seq_one_letter_code
_entity_poly.pdbx_strand_id
1 'polypeptide(L)'
;MADIRIIRGQRIVPDIEQALRFAGYGSKGEAWERAEGMCRDMAPLLRRSLQAKAALAFAGERLYVILTLGAAVSRQLDRYRDDGDDVGALLFDAMADTCLFALEQQVLQQLRLICRQKGCGIVCRHEPGSDLPLSVQADVIRETSAGRTVGVTVNASMALSPVKSMSLVFDLGDDPAVFQVNHDCTSCPKTDCTQRQAGTSQEVHITCPGGCRVHDYIQAQGTALALPCGGKGMCGKCRVRVVQGTLPVTPEDRRIFSDEQLAQGWRLACKAVTCDAVELVVPVQEQQGFSAVAADSTDPAAVVTEGHDYGLAVDIGTTTLAAALVDCTDGQILATATAVNSQRSFGADVISRIGAACHGKGKALQKAVRRDLTRLVQQLFQDHPGVAGHCHRMAIAANTTMLHLLMGWSCEGLGNWPFHPVSLGGGTYEVQAVLGRQGVLTDCTVTLLPGMSTYVGADITAGIWQCGVASSDDLSLFVDLGTNGEMALGNKEKRFIASAPAGPALEGGKLTWGTGSVPGAICGVRIERGRAKVRTIDHGVPVGICGTGILEAMASLVREGLVDETGKLVEPYFHKGFPLASTLDYQRIILSQQDIREIQMAKSAIRAGIESLIERSGLSRQHIRQVWLAGGFGYYLDPQKAAVIGLLPPDLAERTTAVGNTSLKGAIGLLTGTVTLDTLQAIADGAEEIVLGNDEAFQRLYIDYLNF
;
A
#
# COMPACT_ATOMS: atom_id res chain seq x y z
N MET A 1 -21.93 -11.75 39.50
CA MET A 1 -22.22 -12.45 38.23
C MET A 1 -20.99 -12.31 37.35
N ALA A 2 -20.55 -13.39 36.71
CA ALA A 2 -19.44 -13.30 35.76
C ALA A 2 -19.78 -12.30 34.64
N ASP A 3 -18.85 -11.41 34.29
CA ASP A 3 -19.02 -10.50 33.16
C ASP A 3 -18.83 -11.28 31.86
N ILE A 4 -19.94 -11.84 31.38
CA ILE A 4 -19.95 -12.66 30.16
C ILE A 4 -20.35 -11.80 28.98
N ARG A 5 -19.48 -11.75 27.96
CA ARG A 5 -19.74 -11.08 26.69
C ARG A 5 -19.97 -12.11 25.59
N ILE A 6 -20.83 -11.78 24.63
CA ILE A 6 -21.10 -12.65 23.47
C ILE A 6 -20.75 -11.88 22.19
N ILE A 7 -19.90 -12.47 21.37
CA ILE A 7 -19.53 -11.98 20.04
C ILE A 7 -20.20 -12.86 19.00
N ARG A 8 -20.78 -12.24 17.96
CA ARG A 8 -21.32 -12.96 16.81
C ARG A 8 -20.40 -12.75 15.62
N GLY A 9 -20.01 -13.84 14.97
CA GLY A 9 -19.22 -13.77 13.75
C GLY A 9 -20.02 -13.12 12.61
N GLN A 10 -19.37 -12.26 11.83
CA GLN A 10 -20.00 -11.58 10.69
C GLN A 10 -19.34 -12.01 9.39
N ARG A 11 -20.16 -12.36 8.39
CA ARG A 11 -19.73 -12.67 7.01
C ARG A 11 -18.55 -13.66 6.93
N ILE A 12 -18.54 -14.68 7.79
CA ILE A 12 -17.52 -15.73 7.76
C ILE A 12 -17.70 -16.56 6.50
N VAL A 13 -16.61 -16.69 5.75
CA VAL A 13 -16.53 -17.49 4.53
C VAL A 13 -15.34 -18.44 4.65
N PRO A 14 -15.45 -19.66 4.12
CA PRO A 14 -14.33 -20.60 4.10
C PRO A 14 -13.25 -20.11 3.15
N ASP A 15 -11.99 -20.22 3.59
CA ASP A 15 -10.84 -20.15 2.70
C ASP A 15 -10.65 -21.53 2.06
N ILE A 16 -10.92 -21.61 0.76
CA ILE A 16 -10.93 -22.88 0.02
C ILE A 16 -9.50 -23.38 -0.18
N GLU A 17 -8.56 -22.50 -0.51
CA GLU A 17 -7.17 -22.91 -0.73
C GLU A 17 -6.55 -23.43 0.57
N GLN A 18 -6.79 -22.74 1.68
CA GLN A 18 -6.30 -23.19 2.98
C GLN A 18 -6.97 -24.49 3.45
N ALA A 19 -8.26 -24.67 3.16
CA ALA A 19 -8.99 -25.91 3.47
C ALA A 19 -8.43 -27.11 2.68
N LEU A 20 -8.10 -26.94 1.40
CA LEU A 20 -7.48 -28.00 0.61
C LEU A 20 -6.12 -28.42 1.17
N ARG A 21 -5.31 -27.48 1.65
CA ARG A 21 -4.05 -27.80 2.33
C ARG A 21 -4.28 -28.58 3.63
N PHE A 22 -5.30 -28.22 4.41
CA PHE A 22 -5.68 -28.97 5.62
C PHE A 22 -6.16 -30.39 5.30
N ALA A 23 -6.82 -30.57 4.16
CA ALA A 23 -7.24 -31.88 3.66
C ALA A 23 -6.07 -32.69 3.03
N GLY A 24 -4.83 -32.18 3.07
CA GLY A 24 -3.63 -32.90 2.63
C GLY A 24 -3.25 -32.70 1.16
N TYR A 25 -3.86 -31.74 0.47
CA TYR A 25 -3.48 -31.42 -0.91
C TYR A 25 -2.24 -30.51 -0.91
N GLY A 26 -1.13 -31.00 -1.49
CA GLY A 26 0.18 -30.34 -1.42
C GLY A 26 0.55 -29.44 -2.60
N SER A 27 -0.04 -29.65 -3.77
CA SER A 27 0.23 -28.87 -4.99
C SER A 27 -1.01 -28.72 -5.87
N LYS A 28 -1.07 -27.64 -6.65
CA LYS A 28 -2.16 -27.36 -7.59
C LYS A 28 -2.01 -28.25 -8.84
N GLY A 29 -2.97 -29.14 -9.06
CA GLY A 29 -3.05 -30.10 -10.16
C GLY A 29 -4.46 -30.73 -10.24
N GLU A 30 -4.69 -31.73 -11.08
CA GLU A 30 -6.05 -32.25 -11.35
C GLU A 30 -6.84 -32.72 -10.10
N ALA A 31 -6.15 -33.27 -9.10
CA ALA A 31 -6.79 -33.67 -7.84
C ALA A 31 -7.19 -32.46 -6.99
N TRP A 32 -6.37 -31.40 -7.01
CA TRP A 32 -6.65 -30.13 -6.34
C TRP A 32 -7.86 -29.44 -6.99
N GLU A 33 -7.89 -29.31 -8.31
CA GLU A 33 -8.96 -28.62 -9.03
C GLU A 33 -10.32 -29.29 -8.82
N ARG A 34 -10.36 -30.63 -8.85
CA ARG A 34 -11.58 -31.39 -8.53
C ARG A 34 -12.06 -31.13 -7.11
N ALA A 35 -11.15 -31.18 -6.13
CA ALA A 35 -11.47 -30.91 -4.74
C ALA A 35 -11.88 -29.44 -4.52
N GLU A 36 -11.27 -28.50 -5.24
CA GLU A 36 -11.63 -27.09 -5.21
C GLU A 36 -13.04 -26.86 -5.74
N GLY A 37 -13.42 -27.52 -6.85
CA GLY A 37 -14.78 -27.53 -7.37
C GLY A 37 -15.80 -28.02 -6.33
N MET A 38 -15.51 -29.16 -5.69
CA MET A 38 -16.34 -29.70 -4.60
C MET A 38 -16.48 -28.70 -3.44
N CYS A 39 -15.38 -28.06 -3.02
CA CYS A 39 -15.41 -27.04 -1.97
C CYS A 39 -16.27 -25.83 -2.37
N ARG A 40 -16.18 -25.37 -3.62
CA ARG A 40 -17.02 -24.26 -4.13
C ARG A 40 -18.51 -24.61 -4.08
N ASP A 41 -18.87 -25.85 -4.42
CA ASP A 41 -20.25 -26.34 -4.38
C ASP A 41 -20.78 -26.50 -2.94
N MET A 42 -19.90 -26.90 -2.00
CA MET A 42 -20.25 -27.04 -0.59
C MET A 42 -20.31 -25.70 0.18
N ALA A 43 -19.59 -24.68 -0.27
CA ALA A 43 -19.48 -23.40 0.45
C ALA A 43 -20.83 -22.70 0.75
N PRO A 44 -21.82 -22.67 -0.15
CA PRO A 44 -23.15 -22.12 0.15
C PRO A 44 -23.90 -22.90 1.25
N LEU A 45 -23.70 -24.23 1.32
CA LEU A 45 -24.30 -25.07 2.36
C LEU A 45 -23.64 -24.81 3.71
N LEU A 46 -22.30 -24.74 3.74
CA LEU A 46 -21.55 -24.41 4.95
C LEU A 46 -21.99 -23.04 5.49
N ARG A 47 -22.00 -21.99 4.65
CA ARG A 47 -22.43 -20.64 5.03
C ARG A 47 -23.82 -20.59 5.67
N ARG A 48 -24.78 -21.37 5.14
CA ARG A 48 -26.14 -21.47 5.70
C ARG A 48 -26.19 -22.22 7.04
N SER A 49 -25.22 -23.10 7.27
CA SER A 49 -25.12 -23.90 8.49
C SER A 49 -24.40 -23.18 9.63
N LEU A 50 -23.61 -22.13 9.35
CA LEU A 50 -22.84 -21.40 10.35
C LEU A 50 -23.73 -20.66 11.35
N GLN A 51 -23.50 -20.92 12.63
CA GLN A 51 -24.00 -20.14 13.76
C GLN A 51 -22.83 -19.62 14.60
N ALA A 52 -21.88 -18.98 13.92
CA ALA A 52 -20.61 -18.53 14.47
C ALA A 52 -20.76 -17.56 15.63
N LYS A 53 -20.34 -17.98 16.83
CA LYS A 53 -20.42 -17.19 18.07
C LYS A 53 -19.24 -17.48 18.98
N ALA A 54 -18.93 -16.52 19.84
CA ALA A 54 -18.01 -16.69 20.94
C ALA A 54 -18.58 -16.13 22.25
N ALA A 55 -18.25 -16.77 23.37
CA ALA A 55 -18.50 -16.27 24.71
C ALA A 55 -17.17 -16.03 25.43
N LEU A 56 -17.10 -14.92 26.17
CA LEU A 56 -15.90 -14.50 26.88
C LEU A 56 -16.23 -14.21 28.33
N ALA A 57 -15.38 -14.62 29.26
CA ALA A 57 -15.55 -14.37 30.69
C ALA A 57 -14.23 -13.97 31.34
N PHE A 58 -14.26 -12.84 32.04
CA PHE A 58 -13.16 -12.38 32.89
C PHE A 58 -13.30 -13.00 34.28
N ALA A 59 -12.28 -13.74 34.72
CA ALA A 59 -12.25 -14.39 36.02
C ALA A 59 -10.83 -14.27 36.64
N GLY A 60 -10.69 -13.37 37.60
CA GLY A 60 -9.39 -13.05 38.20
C GLY A 60 -8.43 -12.45 37.19
N GLU A 61 -7.20 -12.97 37.15
CA GLU A 61 -6.13 -12.59 36.21
C GLU A 61 -6.25 -13.30 34.87
N ARG A 62 -7.38 -13.96 34.57
CA ARG A 62 -7.59 -14.72 33.34
C ARG A 62 -8.82 -14.32 32.58
N LEU A 63 -8.70 -14.46 31.27
CA LEU A 63 -9.79 -14.33 30.32
C LEU A 63 -10.02 -15.67 29.61
N TYR A 64 -11.21 -16.22 29.82
CA TYR A 64 -11.67 -17.46 29.22
C TYR A 64 -12.51 -17.16 28.00
N VAL A 65 -12.21 -17.82 26.89
CA VAL A 65 -12.93 -17.63 25.61
C VAL A 65 -13.29 -18.99 25.04
N ILE A 66 -14.55 -19.13 24.64
CA ILE A 66 -15.04 -20.29 23.89
C ILE A 66 -15.70 -19.78 22.62
N LEU A 67 -15.39 -20.41 21.49
CA LEU A 67 -15.98 -20.07 20.19
C LEU A 67 -16.43 -21.32 19.46
N THR A 68 -17.49 -21.19 18.65
CA THR A 68 -18.13 -22.32 17.96
C THR A 68 -18.75 -21.87 16.65
N LEU A 69 -18.77 -22.78 15.67
CA LEU A 69 -19.58 -22.63 14.45
C LEU A 69 -21.01 -23.17 14.59
N GLY A 70 -21.31 -23.82 15.72
CA GLY A 70 -22.64 -24.33 16.05
C GLY A 70 -22.90 -25.76 15.58
N ALA A 71 -23.93 -26.38 16.18
CA ALA A 71 -24.22 -27.81 16.02
C ALA A 71 -24.68 -28.21 14.61
N ALA A 72 -25.13 -27.26 13.79
CA ALA A 72 -25.56 -27.54 12.42
C ALA A 72 -24.41 -27.98 11.52
N VAL A 73 -23.20 -27.47 11.76
CA VAL A 73 -21.99 -27.89 11.04
C VAL A 73 -21.65 -29.35 11.37
N SER A 74 -21.67 -29.72 12.66
CA SER A 74 -21.45 -31.11 13.08
C SER A 74 -22.49 -32.08 12.51
N ARG A 75 -23.78 -31.71 12.52
CA ARG A 75 -24.82 -32.54 11.90
C ARG A 75 -24.62 -32.73 10.40
N GLN A 76 -24.07 -31.74 9.70
CA GLN A 76 -23.79 -31.88 8.27
C GLN A 76 -22.60 -32.80 8.03
N LEU A 77 -21.57 -32.76 8.88
CA LEU A 77 -20.46 -33.70 8.85
C LEU A 77 -20.90 -35.14 9.11
N ASP A 78 -21.81 -35.34 10.07
CA ASP A 78 -22.37 -36.66 10.37
C ASP A 78 -23.13 -37.22 9.17
N ARG A 79 -23.89 -36.38 8.42
CA ARG A 79 -24.57 -36.80 7.20
C ARG A 79 -23.62 -37.28 6.11
N TYR A 80 -22.54 -36.53 5.84
CA TYR A 80 -21.55 -36.98 4.85
C TYR A 80 -20.96 -38.35 5.21
N ARG A 81 -20.72 -38.60 6.51
CA ARG A 81 -20.25 -39.90 7.00
C ARG A 81 -21.30 -40.99 6.88
N ASP A 82 -22.56 -40.70 7.23
CA ASP A 82 -23.68 -41.64 7.12
C ASP A 82 -23.98 -42.00 5.66
N ASP A 83 -23.78 -41.06 4.73
CA ASP A 83 -23.93 -41.24 3.29
C ASP A 83 -22.72 -41.94 2.64
N GLY A 84 -21.63 -42.18 3.39
CA GLY A 84 -20.40 -42.80 2.90
C GLY A 84 -19.53 -41.90 2.01
N ASP A 85 -19.75 -40.59 2.02
CA ASP A 85 -18.95 -39.60 1.30
C ASP A 85 -17.78 -39.09 2.16
N ASP A 86 -16.76 -39.94 2.28
CA ASP A 86 -15.56 -39.64 3.10
C ASP A 86 -14.79 -38.41 2.59
N VAL A 87 -14.77 -38.19 1.28
CA VAL A 87 -14.06 -37.05 0.65
C VAL A 87 -14.83 -35.75 0.91
N GLY A 88 -16.15 -35.75 0.74
CA GLY A 88 -17.00 -34.62 1.10
C GLY A 88 -16.92 -34.30 2.59
N ALA A 89 -16.93 -35.32 3.46
CA ALA A 89 -16.75 -35.16 4.90
C ALA A 89 -15.41 -34.48 5.23
N LEU A 90 -14.30 -34.96 4.66
CA LEU A 90 -12.96 -34.41 4.88
C LEU A 90 -12.85 -32.93 4.43
N LEU A 91 -13.31 -32.63 3.21
CA LEU A 91 -13.24 -31.28 2.65
C LEU A 91 -14.15 -30.31 3.40
N PHE A 92 -15.37 -30.72 3.75
CA PHE A 92 -16.28 -29.91 4.54
C PHE A 92 -15.73 -29.65 5.95
N ASP A 93 -15.08 -30.64 6.56
CA ASP A 93 -14.44 -30.53 7.87
C ASP A 93 -13.30 -29.50 7.85
N ALA A 94 -12.46 -29.55 6.82
CA ALA A 94 -11.37 -28.61 6.60
C ALA A 94 -11.86 -27.18 6.31
N MET A 95 -12.92 -27.02 5.51
CA MET A 95 -13.57 -25.71 5.28
C MET A 95 -14.19 -25.14 6.55
N ALA A 96 -14.74 -26.00 7.41
CA ALA A 96 -15.24 -25.57 8.71
C ALA A 96 -14.09 -25.11 9.62
N ASP A 97 -12.91 -25.73 9.58
CA ASP A 97 -11.75 -25.25 10.35
C ASP A 97 -11.29 -23.87 9.89
N THR A 98 -11.25 -23.59 8.59
CA THR A 98 -10.90 -22.23 8.10
C THR A 98 -11.92 -21.19 8.54
N CYS A 99 -13.21 -21.54 8.59
CA CYS A 99 -14.26 -20.69 9.16
C CYS A 99 -14.08 -20.46 10.68
N LEU A 100 -13.62 -21.48 11.41
CA LEU A 100 -13.36 -21.41 12.86
C LEU A 100 -12.19 -20.47 13.16
N PHE A 101 -11.11 -20.55 12.36
CA PHE A 101 -9.99 -19.61 12.43
C PHE A 101 -10.40 -18.19 12.04
N ALA A 102 -11.24 -18.02 11.02
CA ALA A 102 -11.77 -16.71 10.67
C ALA A 102 -12.61 -16.09 11.81
N LEU A 103 -13.42 -16.90 12.50
CA LEU A 103 -14.16 -16.46 13.70
C LEU A 103 -13.20 -16.07 14.83
N GLU A 104 -12.19 -16.89 15.09
CA GLU A 104 -11.15 -16.58 16.07
C GLU A 104 -10.50 -15.22 15.78
N GLN A 105 -10.08 -14.95 14.54
CA GLN A 105 -9.48 -13.67 14.18
C GLN A 105 -10.43 -12.49 14.47
N GLN A 106 -11.72 -12.62 14.18
CA GLN A 106 -12.71 -11.61 14.56
C GLN A 106 -12.82 -11.44 16.09
N VAL A 107 -12.75 -12.53 16.85
CA VAL A 107 -12.78 -12.51 18.32
C VAL A 107 -11.53 -11.84 18.88
N LEU A 108 -10.33 -12.17 18.39
CA LEU A 108 -9.06 -11.56 18.81
C LEU A 108 -9.04 -10.05 18.56
N GLN A 109 -9.59 -9.60 17.42
CA GLN A 109 -9.74 -8.17 17.12
C GLN A 109 -10.63 -7.46 18.14
N GLN A 110 -11.74 -8.08 18.53
CA GLN A 110 -12.67 -7.53 19.53
C GLN A 110 -12.11 -7.62 20.96
N LEU A 111 -11.31 -8.64 21.27
CA LEU A 111 -10.69 -8.83 22.58
C LEU A 111 -9.83 -7.64 22.99
N ARG A 112 -9.08 -7.08 22.04
CA ARG A 112 -8.28 -5.87 22.27
C ARG A 112 -9.12 -4.70 22.75
N LEU A 113 -10.31 -4.57 22.15
CA LEU A 113 -11.25 -3.53 22.49
C LEU A 113 -11.82 -3.74 23.90
N ILE A 114 -12.17 -4.99 24.23
CA ILE A 114 -12.80 -5.38 25.49
C ILE A 114 -11.81 -5.25 26.66
N CYS A 115 -10.56 -5.72 26.51
CA CYS A 115 -9.54 -5.63 27.56
C CYS A 115 -9.19 -4.17 27.90
N ARG A 116 -9.09 -3.30 26.88
CA ARG A 116 -8.84 -1.87 27.12
C ARG A 116 -9.99 -1.15 27.83
N GLN A 117 -11.24 -1.50 27.55
CA GLN A 117 -12.40 -0.98 28.30
C GLN A 117 -12.37 -1.43 29.77
N LYS A 118 -11.77 -2.59 30.04
CA LYS A 118 -11.58 -3.14 31.39
C LYS A 118 -10.34 -2.59 32.09
N GLY A 119 -9.47 -1.87 31.37
CA GLY A 119 -8.21 -1.36 31.89
C GLY A 119 -7.14 -2.43 32.07
N CYS A 120 -7.18 -3.52 31.29
CA CYS A 120 -6.21 -4.61 31.35
C CYS A 120 -5.62 -4.93 29.98
N GLY A 121 -4.41 -5.50 29.96
CA GLY A 121 -3.74 -6.05 28.78
C GLY A 121 -3.84 -7.58 28.72
N ILE A 122 -3.37 -8.16 27.62
CA ILE A 122 -3.16 -9.61 27.48
C ILE A 122 -1.65 -9.86 27.43
N VAL A 123 -1.14 -10.57 28.43
CA VAL A 123 0.29 -10.87 28.58
C VAL A 123 0.70 -12.06 27.73
N CYS A 124 -0.16 -13.09 27.66
CA CYS A 124 0.07 -14.26 26.83
C CYS A 124 -1.23 -15.00 26.54
N ARG A 125 -1.20 -15.81 25.48
CA ARG A 125 -2.24 -16.76 25.08
C ARG A 125 -1.83 -18.17 25.47
N HIS A 126 -2.81 -18.93 25.93
CA HIS A 126 -2.72 -20.34 26.27
C HIS A 126 -3.77 -21.18 25.55
N GLU A 127 -3.38 -22.41 25.19
CA GLU A 127 -4.21 -23.42 24.53
C GLU A 127 -4.31 -24.67 25.41
N PRO A 128 -5.52 -24.96 25.94
CA PRO A 128 -5.77 -26.22 26.63
C PRO A 128 -5.43 -27.43 25.76
N GLY A 129 -4.53 -28.29 26.25
CA GLY A 129 -4.01 -29.45 25.54
C GLY A 129 -2.64 -29.26 24.89
N SER A 130 -2.13 -28.03 24.82
CA SER A 130 -0.80 -27.70 24.29
C SER A 130 0.13 -27.29 25.43
N ASP A 131 -0.09 -26.10 25.99
CA ASP A 131 0.71 -25.49 27.05
C ASP A 131 -0.04 -25.44 28.40
N LEU A 132 -1.36 -25.66 28.40
CA LEU A 132 -2.16 -25.92 29.61
C LEU A 132 -2.71 -27.36 29.59
N PRO A 133 -2.99 -27.97 30.75
CA PRO A 133 -3.70 -29.24 30.82
C PRO A 133 -5.06 -29.17 30.11
N LEU A 134 -5.41 -30.22 29.36
CA LEU A 134 -6.67 -30.28 28.61
C LEU A 134 -7.92 -30.15 29.51
N SER A 135 -7.80 -30.48 30.80
CA SER A 135 -8.84 -30.31 31.81
C SER A 135 -9.30 -28.86 32.00
N VAL A 136 -8.46 -27.87 31.64
CA VAL A 136 -8.80 -26.44 31.70
C VAL A 136 -9.99 -26.09 30.80
N GLN A 137 -10.31 -26.91 29.80
CA GLN A 137 -11.54 -26.73 29.00
C GLN A 137 -12.81 -26.78 29.85
N ALA A 138 -12.85 -27.58 30.92
CA ALA A 138 -13.98 -27.59 31.85
C ALA A 138 -14.16 -26.24 32.56
N ASP A 139 -13.06 -25.56 32.89
CA ASP A 139 -13.07 -24.22 33.45
C ASP A 139 -13.58 -23.21 32.43
N VAL A 140 -13.09 -23.26 31.19
CA VAL A 140 -13.57 -22.40 30.10
C VAL A 140 -15.09 -22.50 29.94
N ILE A 141 -15.63 -23.72 29.91
CA ILE A 141 -17.08 -23.96 29.77
C ILE A 141 -17.86 -23.40 30.96
N ARG A 142 -17.34 -23.58 32.18
CA ARG A 142 -17.98 -23.10 33.41
C ARG A 142 -17.98 -21.58 33.49
N GLU A 143 -16.83 -20.93 33.34
CA GLU A 143 -16.68 -19.48 33.49
C GLU A 143 -17.45 -18.71 32.41
N THR A 144 -17.45 -19.20 31.17
CA THR A 144 -18.20 -18.59 30.05
C THR A 144 -19.69 -18.97 30.03
N SER A 145 -20.13 -19.85 30.93
CA SER A 145 -21.46 -20.47 30.90
C SER A 145 -21.83 -21.01 29.51
N ALA A 146 -20.85 -21.61 28.83
CA ALA A 146 -20.88 -21.90 27.39
C ALA A 146 -22.13 -22.67 26.93
N GLY A 147 -22.59 -23.63 27.75
CA GLY A 147 -23.77 -24.44 27.43
C GLY A 147 -25.05 -23.61 27.30
N ARG A 148 -25.18 -22.52 28.05
CA ARG A 148 -26.33 -21.60 27.98
C ARG A 148 -26.12 -20.48 26.96
N THR A 149 -24.89 -20.00 26.80
CA THR A 149 -24.59 -18.79 26.03
C THR A 149 -24.38 -19.08 24.54
N VAL A 150 -23.56 -20.08 24.22
CA VAL A 150 -23.19 -20.44 22.85
C VAL A 150 -23.54 -21.89 22.47
N GLY A 151 -24.05 -22.67 23.42
CA GLY A 151 -24.49 -24.06 23.20
C GLY A 151 -23.34 -25.06 23.12
N VAL A 152 -22.21 -24.77 23.76
CA VAL A 152 -21.04 -25.66 23.80
C VAL A 152 -20.96 -26.38 25.15
N THR A 153 -20.69 -27.67 25.11
CA THR A 153 -20.49 -28.53 26.28
C THR A 153 -19.17 -29.28 26.15
N VAL A 154 -18.71 -29.87 27.25
CA VAL A 154 -17.51 -30.71 27.28
C VAL A 154 -17.85 -32.04 27.95
N ASN A 155 -17.35 -33.16 27.39
CA ASN A 155 -17.60 -34.50 27.94
C ASN A 155 -16.50 -34.92 28.95
N ALA A 156 -16.61 -36.13 29.51
CA ALA A 156 -15.64 -36.67 30.47
C ALA A 156 -14.22 -36.81 29.92
N SER A 157 -14.08 -36.95 28.59
CA SER A 157 -12.80 -37.01 27.87
C SER A 157 -12.27 -35.62 27.47
N MET A 158 -12.88 -34.55 27.98
CA MET A 158 -12.56 -33.15 27.65
C MET A 158 -12.78 -32.79 26.16
N ALA A 159 -13.57 -33.56 25.42
CA ALA A 159 -13.92 -33.20 24.04
C ALA A 159 -15.09 -32.20 24.02
N LEU A 160 -14.95 -31.14 23.23
CA LEU A 160 -16.00 -30.14 23.03
C LEU A 160 -17.09 -30.66 22.10
N SER A 161 -18.34 -30.30 22.42
CA SER A 161 -19.50 -30.54 21.57
C SER A 161 -20.32 -29.25 21.46
N PRO A 162 -20.53 -28.70 20.25
CA PRO A 162 -20.19 -29.24 18.93
C PRO A 162 -18.68 -29.33 18.65
N VAL A 163 -18.28 -30.23 17.74
CA VAL A 163 -16.85 -30.55 17.46
C VAL A 163 -16.10 -29.35 16.88
N LYS A 164 -16.76 -28.52 16.05
CA LYS A 164 -16.19 -27.28 15.51
C LYS A 164 -16.31 -26.14 16.51
N SER A 165 -15.64 -26.33 17.64
CA SER A 165 -15.53 -25.37 18.74
C SER A 165 -14.08 -25.34 19.25
N MET A 166 -13.67 -24.19 19.77
CA MET A 166 -12.32 -23.97 20.28
C MET A 166 -12.35 -23.17 21.57
N SER A 167 -11.49 -23.54 22.52
CA SER A 167 -11.27 -22.83 23.77
C SER A 167 -9.92 -22.12 23.77
N LEU A 168 -9.91 -20.87 24.20
CA LEU A 168 -8.71 -20.06 24.37
C LEU A 168 -8.68 -19.51 25.79
N VAL A 169 -7.49 -19.43 26.38
CA VAL A 169 -7.26 -18.82 27.69
C VAL A 169 -6.19 -17.75 27.54
N PHE A 170 -6.38 -16.61 28.20
CA PHE A 170 -5.40 -15.52 28.19
C PHE A 170 -5.09 -15.10 29.61
N ASP A 171 -3.81 -14.88 29.90
CA ASP A 171 -3.41 -14.22 31.14
C ASP A 171 -3.47 -12.70 30.95
N LEU A 172 -4.04 -12.02 31.94
CA LEU A 172 -4.27 -10.59 31.93
C LEU A 172 -3.17 -9.87 32.71
N GLY A 173 -2.84 -8.67 32.25
CA GLY A 173 -1.90 -7.78 32.94
C GLY A 173 -2.51 -6.41 33.19
N ASP A 174 -1.86 -5.62 34.04
CA ASP A 174 -2.32 -4.27 34.42
C ASP A 174 -2.05 -3.22 33.33
N ASP A 175 -1.16 -3.49 32.38
CA ASP A 175 -0.86 -2.58 31.28
C ASP A 175 -1.76 -2.85 30.06
N PRO A 176 -2.75 -1.98 29.76
CA PRO A 176 -3.65 -2.14 28.61
C PRO A 176 -2.95 -1.98 27.24
N ALA A 177 -1.69 -1.57 27.19
CA ALA A 177 -0.90 -1.51 25.96
C ALA A 177 -0.33 -2.89 25.57
N VAL A 178 -0.17 -3.81 26.52
CA VAL A 178 0.34 -5.16 26.27
C VAL A 178 -0.78 -6.02 25.68
N PHE A 179 -0.56 -6.58 24.49
CA PHE A 179 -1.56 -7.38 23.78
C PHE A 179 -0.93 -8.53 22.98
N GLN A 180 -0.46 -9.54 23.70
CA GLN A 180 0.16 -10.74 23.12
C GLN A 180 -0.87 -11.87 22.99
N VAL A 181 -1.59 -11.88 21.87
CA VAL A 181 -2.65 -12.86 21.59
C VAL A 181 -2.26 -13.95 20.59
N ASN A 182 -1.08 -13.83 19.99
CA ASN A 182 -0.60 -14.80 19.02
C ASN A 182 -0.13 -16.07 19.73
N HIS A 183 -0.29 -17.19 19.04
CA HIS A 183 0.24 -18.47 19.50
C HIS A 183 1.77 -18.42 19.49
N ASP A 184 2.42 -18.89 20.56
CA ASP A 184 3.87 -19.04 20.57
C ASP A 184 4.28 -20.30 19.82
N CYS A 185 4.49 -20.15 18.51
CA CYS A 185 4.96 -21.23 17.66
C CYS A 185 6.36 -21.74 18.03
N THR A 186 7.16 -20.99 18.81
CA THR A 186 8.53 -21.40 19.14
C THR A 186 8.59 -22.49 20.20
N SER A 187 7.65 -22.48 21.16
CA SER A 187 7.51 -23.48 22.22
C SER A 187 6.50 -24.59 21.91
N CYS A 188 5.80 -24.49 20.78
CA CYS A 188 4.81 -25.47 20.34
C CYS A 188 5.44 -26.86 20.07
N PRO A 189 4.92 -27.96 20.66
CA PRO A 189 5.45 -29.31 20.48
C PRO A 189 5.19 -29.90 19.09
N LYS A 190 4.28 -29.31 18.30
CA LYS A 190 3.94 -29.74 16.94
C LYS A 190 4.86 -29.06 15.91
N THR A 191 6.03 -29.66 15.69
CA THR A 191 7.11 -29.11 14.83
C THR A 191 6.81 -29.18 13.34
N ASP A 192 5.90 -30.06 12.93
CA ASP A 192 5.43 -30.28 11.55
C ASP A 192 4.16 -29.47 11.21
N CYS A 193 3.75 -28.54 12.07
CA CYS A 193 2.56 -27.73 11.85
C CYS A 193 2.69 -26.83 10.61
N THR A 194 1.78 -26.98 9.65
CA THR A 194 1.70 -26.18 8.42
C THR A 194 1.40 -24.68 8.66
N GLN A 195 1.02 -24.31 9.89
CA GLN A 195 0.69 -22.95 10.33
C GLN A 195 1.73 -22.36 11.30
N ARG A 196 2.90 -23.01 11.45
CA ARG A 196 3.98 -22.51 12.33
C ARG A 196 4.45 -21.13 11.84
N GLN A 197 4.02 -20.07 12.52
CA GLN A 197 4.43 -18.71 12.21
C GLN A 197 5.79 -18.40 12.83
N ALA A 198 6.77 -18.05 12.01
CA ALA A 198 8.00 -17.43 12.47
C ALA A 198 7.71 -15.96 12.83
N GLY A 199 7.22 -15.71 14.06
CA GLY A 199 7.12 -14.39 14.72
C GLY A 199 6.82 -13.16 13.84
N THR A 200 5.54 -12.80 13.68
CA THR A 200 5.09 -11.56 13.00
C THR A 200 5.13 -10.34 13.93
N SER A 201 6.30 -9.71 14.02
CA SER A 201 6.58 -8.29 14.29
C SER A 201 8.09 -8.16 14.21
N GLN A 202 8.65 -7.98 13.01
CA GLN A 202 10.10 -7.85 12.87
C GLN A 202 10.56 -6.48 13.40
N GLU A 203 10.77 -6.39 14.71
CA GLU A 203 11.69 -5.41 15.28
C GLU A 203 13.10 -5.82 14.86
N VAL A 204 13.75 -5.01 14.01
CA VAL A 204 15.13 -5.27 13.61
C VAL A 204 16.03 -4.59 14.63
N HIS A 205 16.78 -5.40 15.37
CA HIS A 205 17.83 -4.93 16.27
C HIS A 205 19.06 -4.54 15.45
N ILE A 206 19.53 -3.31 15.65
CA ILE A 206 20.71 -2.76 14.96
C ILE A 206 21.64 -2.15 15.99
N THR A 207 22.88 -2.62 16.01
CA THR A 207 23.96 -2.02 16.81
C THR A 207 24.68 -0.98 15.97
N CYS A 208 24.38 0.29 16.20
CA CYS A 208 25.06 1.41 15.54
C CYS A 208 26.40 1.68 16.24
N PRO A 209 27.54 1.74 15.53
CA PRO A 209 28.83 2.12 16.09
C PRO A 209 28.85 3.61 16.46
N GLY A 210 29.78 4.01 17.32
CA GLY A 210 29.99 5.42 17.66
C GLY A 210 30.47 6.27 16.48
N GLY A 211 30.13 7.56 16.48
CA GLY A 211 30.57 8.54 15.50
C GLY A 211 29.80 8.53 14.17
N CYS A 212 28.65 7.84 14.09
CA CYS A 212 27.88 7.77 12.86
C CYS A 212 26.48 8.38 13.00
N ARG A 213 25.90 8.80 11.88
CA ARG A 213 24.48 9.15 11.84
C ARG A 213 23.65 7.88 11.82
N VAL A 214 22.70 7.79 12.74
CA VAL A 214 21.89 6.57 12.92
C VAL A 214 21.19 6.16 11.62
N HIS A 215 20.55 7.10 10.91
CA HIS A 215 19.88 6.77 9.65
C HIS A 215 20.83 6.24 8.55
N ASP A 216 22.02 6.84 8.39
CA ASP A 216 22.99 6.43 7.38
C ASP A 216 23.45 4.99 7.63
N TYR A 217 23.67 4.64 8.91
CA TYR A 217 24.07 3.30 9.31
C TYR A 217 22.96 2.27 9.11
N ILE A 218 21.73 2.57 9.54
CA ILE A 218 20.56 1.70 9.34
C ILE A 218 20.36 1.39 7.83
N GLN A 219 20.51 2.41 6.98
CA GLN A 219 20.43 2.23 5.52
C GLN A 219 21.56 1.37 4.98
N ALA A 220 22.80 1.54 5.47
CA ALA A 220 23.94 0.74 5.06
C ALA A 220 23.76 -0.76 5.39
N GLN A 221 23.03 -1.07 6.47
CA GLN A 221 22.65 -2.44 6.85
C GLN A 221 21.48 -3.01 6.04
N GLY A 222 20.97 -2.26 5.05
CA GLY A 222 19.89 -2.71 4.18
C GLY A 222 18.49 -2.64 4.82
N THR A 223 18.36 -2.07 6.02
CA THR A 223 17.08 -1.86 6.69
C THR A 223 16.46 -0.54 6.21
N ALA A 224 15.22 -0.59 5.71
CA ALA A 224 14.55 0.58 5.15
C ALA A 224 13.84 1.40 6.22
N LEU A 225 14.18 2.68 6.32
CA LEU A 225 13.53 3.64 7.21
C LEU A 225 12.95 4.79 6.37
N ALA A 226 11.67 5.13 6.58
CA ALA A 226 11.01 6.15 5.77
C ALA A 226 11.48 7.58 6.16
N LEU A 227 11.92 8.35 5.16
CA LEU A 227 12.35 9.76 5.33
C LEU A 227 11.55 10.73 4.45
N PRO A 228 10.21 10.82 4.61
CA PRO A 228 9.37 11.67 3.78
C PRO A 228 9.64 13.18 3.97
N CYS A 229 10.38 13.58 5.02
CA CYS A 229 10.83 14.97 5.19
C CYS A 229 12.25 15.23 4.67
N GLY A 230 12.89 14.25 4.01
CA GLY A 230 14.28 14.38 3.54
C GLY A 230 15.29 14.59 4.66
N GLY A 231 15.04 14.05 5.86
CA GLY A 231 15.93 14.20 7.02
C GLY A 231 15.87 15.54 7.74
N LYS A 232 14.87 16.39 7.46
CA LYS A 232 14.68 17.69 8.12
C LYS A 232 14.18 17.60 9.57
N GLY A 233 13.82 16.42 10.07
CA GLY A 233 13.38 16.21 11.46
C GLY A 233 11.94 16.64 11.78
N MET A 234 11.06 16.74 10.77
CA MET A 234 9.72 17.34 10.95
C MET A 234 8.55 16.34 10.92
N CYS A 235 8.78 15.08 10.53
CA CYS A 235 7.67 14.14 10.20
C CYS A 235 7.49 12.96 11.16
N GLY A 236 8.44 12.68 12.06
CA GLY A 236 8.38 11.52 12.96
C GLY A 236 8.50 10.12 12.35
N LYS A 237 8.41 9.96 11.01
CA LYS A 237 8.40 8.63 10.36
C LYS A 237 9.74 7.87 10.39
N CYS A 238 10.81 8.54 10.82
CA CYS A 238 12.15 7.95 11.00
C CYS A 238 12.45 7.54 12.45
N ARG A 239 11.41 7.25 13.23
CA ARG A 239 11.55 6.90 14.64
C ARG A 239 12.31 5.59 14.85
N VAL A 240 13.18 5.58 15.84
CA VAL A 240 13.88 4.41 16.36
C VAL A 240 13.82 4.43 17.88
N ARG A 241 13.95 3.27 18.51
CA ARG A 241 13.95 3.15 19.96
C ARG A 241 15.31 2.67 20.46
N VAL A 242 15.91 3.42 21.36
CA VAL A 242 17.14 3.02 22.06
C VAL A 242 16.79 1.92 23.04
N VAL A 243 17.45 0.76 22.90
CA VAL A 243 17.28 -0.38 23.82
C VAL A 243 18.48 -0.47 24.77
N GLN A 244 19.68 -0.18 24.27
CA GLN A 244 20.90 -0.18 25.06
C GLN A 244 21.86 0.91 24.58
N GLY A 245 22.55 1.57 25.52
CA GLY A 245 23.44 2.70 25.24
C GLY A 245 22.75 4.06 25.38
N THR A 246 23.48 5.14 25.09
CA THR A 246 22.98 6.52 25.25
C THR A 246 22.94 7.25 23.91
N LEU A 247 21.78 7.80 23.58
CA LEU A 247 21.58 8.65 22.40
C LEU A 247 20.90 9.97 22.83
N PRO A 248 21.55 11.13 22.63
CA PRO A 248 21.01 12.42 23.06
C PRO A 248 19.64 12.74 22.44
N VAL A 249 18.79 13.42 23.21
CA VAL A 249 17.53 13.99 22.71
C VAL A 249 17.84 15.29 21.97
N THR A 250 17.44 15.38 20.71
CA THR A 250 17.57 16.58 19.88
C THR A 250 16.38 17.54 20.08
N PRO A 251 16.52 18.84 19.75
CA PRO A 251 15.39 19.77 19.76
C PRO A 251 14.23 19.33 18.87
N GLU A 252 14.52 18.68 17.75
CA GLU A 252 13.52 18.12 16.84
C GLU A 252 12.78 16.92 17.45
N ASP A 253 13.46 16.07 18.23
CA ASP A 253 12.80 14.97 18.95
C ASP A 253 11.71 15.51 19.89
N ARG A 254 11.99 16.61 20.60
CA ARG A 254 11.02 17.25 21.52
C ARG A 254 9.81 17.86 20.83
N ARG A 255 9.89 18.13 19.52
CA ARG A 255 8.75 18.63 18.74
C ARG A 255 7.81 17.51 18.28
N ILE A 256 8.29 16.27 18.26
CA ILE A 256 7.58 15.12 17.69
C ILE A 256 7.14 14.13 18.77
N PHE A 257 8.00 13.85 19.75
CA PHE A 257 7.74 12.87 20.80
C PHE A 257 7.36 13.57 22.11
N SER A 258 6.43 12.96 22.83
CA SER A 258 6.12 13.33 24.21
C SER A 258 7.28 13.00 25.16
N ASP A 259 7.31 13.62 26.34
CA ASP A 259 8.33 13.35 27.36
C ASP A 259 8.37 11.86 27.76
N GLU A 260 7.21 11.20 27.81
CA GLU A 260 7.10 9.77 28.09
C GLU A 260 7.74 8.91 26.99
N GLN A 261 7.50 9.25 25.72
CA GLN A 261 8.14 8.57 24.58
C GLN A 261 9.65 8.80 24.56
N LEU A 262 10.11 10.00 24.90
CA LEU A 262 11.55 10.29 25.01
C LEU A 262 12.22 9.47 26.12
N ALA A 263 11.52 9.28 27.25
CA ALA A 263 11.96 8.43 28.36
C ALA A 263 12.00 6.94 27.97
N GLN A 264 11.08 6.48 27.13
CA GLN A 264 11.08 5.13 26.53
C GLN A 264 12.16 4.93 25.45
N GLY A 265 13.02 5.93 25.21
CA GLY A 265 14.15 5.82 24.29
C GLY A 265 13.83 6.17 22.83
N TRP A 266 12.67 6.74 22.51
CA TRP A 266 12.33 7.13 21.14
C TRP A 266 13.17 8.31 20.66
N ARG A 267 13.73 8.20 19.44
CA ARG A 267 14.55 9.22 18.77
C ARG A 267 14.26 9.27 17.27
N LEU A 268 14.51 10.40 16.63
CA LEU A 268 14.48 10.55 15.17
C LEU A 268 15.83 10.14 14.59
N ALA A 269 15.88 9.00 13.89
CA ALA A 269 17.11 8.48 13.28
C ALA A 269 17.81 9.47 12.34
N CYS A 270 17.04 10.36 11.68
CA CYS A 270 17.61 11.35 10.75
C CYS A 270 18.40 12.47 11.41
N LYS A 271 18.13 12.76 12.70
CA LYS A 271 18.81 13.81 13.47
C LYS A 271 19.80 13.22 14.48
N ALA A 272 19.66 11.94 14.80
CA ALA A 272 20.50 11.25 15.76
C ALA A 272 21.91 10.96 15.23
N VAL A 273 22.90 11.28 16.05
CA VAL A 273 24.32 10.94 15.87
C VAL A 273 24.77 10.18 17.10
N THR A 274 25.36 9.01 16.91
CA THR A 274 25.91 8.20 18.00
C THR A 274 27.26 8.76 18.44
N CYS A 275 27.51 8.84 19.74
CA CYS A 275 28.86 9.08 20.28
C CYS A 275 29.58 7.75 20.50
N ASP A 276 28.89 6.80 21.14
CA ASP A 276 29.35 5.44 21.41
C ASP A 276 28.46 4.41 20.69
N ALA A 277 28.77 3.11 20.83
CA ALA A 277 27.91 2.08 20.29
C ALA A 277 26.53 2.08 20.98
N VAL A 278 25.46 2.06 20.19
CA VAL A 278 24.07 2.08 20.68
C VAL A 278 23.28 0.97 19.99
N GLU A 279 22.57 0.17 20.79
CA GLU A 279 21.61 -0.81 20.30
C GLU A 279 20.24 -0.15 20.12
N LEU A 280 19.73 -0.25 18.90
CA LEU A 280 18.48 0.35 18.49
C LEU A 280 17.53 -0.74 18.00
N VAL A 281 16.26 -0.56 18.31
CA VAL A 281 15.17 -1.26 17.65
C VAL A 281 14.60 -0.36 16.56
N VAL A 282 14.57 -0.91 15.35
CA VAL A 282 13.87 -0.33 14.21
C VAL A 282 12.52 -1.02 14.07
N PRO A 283 11.39 -0.32 14.29
CA PRO A 283 10.08 -0.88 14.00
C PRO A 283 9.91 -0.98 12.49
N VAL A 284 10.18 -2.16 11.92
CA VAL A 284 9.94 -2.42 10.50
C VAL A 284 8.44 -2.64 10.36
N GLN A 285 7.75 -1.64 9.82
CA GLN A 285 6.41 -1.89 9.28
C GLN A 285 6.61 -2.78 8.06
N GLU A 286 6.08 -4.01 8.12
CA GLU A 286 5.86 -4.81 6.92
C GLU A 286 5.12 -3.93 5.91
N GLN A 287 5.80 -3.60 4.82
CA GLN A 287 5.18 -2.94 3.69
C GLN A 287 4.47 -4.00 2.86
N GLN A 288 3.45 -4.61 3.43
CA GLN A 288 2.51 -5.45 2.70
C GLN A 288 1.68 -4.55 1.77
N GLY A 289 1.69 -4.91 0.48
CA GLY A 289 0.66 -4.54 -0.49
C GLY A 289 0.47 -3.05 -0.70
N PHE A 290 1.45 -2.37 -1.32
CA PHE A 290 1.12 -1.17 -2.09
C PHE A 290 0.30 -1.63 -3.30
N SER A 291 -1.01 -1.45 -3.29
CA SER A 291 -1.83 -1.60 -4.49
C SER A 291 -1.69 -0.32 -5.30
N ALA A 292 -0.55 -0.17 -5.97
CA ALA A 292 -0.50 0.72 -7.13
C ALA A 292 -1.24 0.01 -8.27
N VAL A 293 -1.94 0.79 -9.09
CA VAL A 293 -2.69 0.27 -10.25
C VAL A 293 -1.68 -0.36 -11.21
N ALA A 294 -1.47 -1.66 -11.08
CA ALA A 294 -0.87 -2.48 -12.12
C ALA A 294 -1.86 -2.54 -13.31
N ALA A 295 -1.34 -2.77 -14.51
CA ALA A 295 -2.22 -3.11 -15.63
C ALA A 295 -2.99 -4.39 -15.28
N ASP A 296 -4.28 -4.47 -15.60
CA ASP A 296 -5.12 -5.62 -15.24
C ASP A 296 -4.48 -6.92 -15.77
N SER A 297 -4.05 -7.80 -14.87
CA SER A 297 -3.48 -9.10 -15.24
C SER A 297 -4.60 -10.02 -15.74
N THR A 298 -4.40 -10.64 -16.88
CA THR A 298 -5.31 -11.67 -17.38
C THR A 298 -4.89 -13.05 -16.87
N ASP A 299 -5.77 -13.69 -16.12
CA ASP A 299 -5.77 -15.11 -15.70
C ASP A 299 -4.43 -15.70 -15.18
N PRO A 300 -4.28 -16.02 -13.87
CA PRO A 300 -3.05 -16.58 -13.29
C PRO A 300 -2.64 -17.97 -13.81
N ALA A 301 -3.32 -18.50 -14.82
CA ALA A 301 -3.06 -19.79 -15.47
C ALA A 301 -2.37 -19.68 -16.84
N ALA A 302 -1.87 -18.50 -17.24
CA ALA A 302 -1.17 -18.35 -18.52
C ALA A 302 0.13 -19.19 -18.55
N VAL A 303 0.06 -20.32 -19.26
CA VAL A 303 1.17 -21.26 -19.44
C VAL A 303 2.15 -20.68 -20.43
N VAL A 304 3.45 -20.82 -20.14
CA VAL A 304 4.52 -20.50 -21.09
C VAL A 304 4.26 -21.24 -22.40
N THR A 305 3.97 -20.50 -23.46
CA THR A 305 3.73 -21.06 -24.79
C THR A 305 5.05 -21.18 -25.53
N GLU A 306 5.31 -22.35 -26.09
CA GLU A 306 6.53 -22.63 -26.84
C GLU A 306 6.56 -21.77 -28.12
N GLY A 307 7.66 -21.04 -28.35
CA GLY A 307 7.84 -20.15 -29.50
C GLY A 307 7.33 -18.70 -29.31
N HIS A 308 6.82 -18.35 -28.13
CA HIS A 308 6.48 -16.97 -27.79
C HIS A 308 7.68 -16.20 -27.21
N ASP A 309 7.74 -14.91 -27.52
CA ASP A 309 8.74 -13.98 -26.97
C ASP A 309 8.16 -13.22 -25.77
N TYR A 310 8.94 -13.08 -24.70
CA TYR A 310 8.50 -12.36 -23.51
C TYR A 310 9.34 -11.11 -23.25
N GLY A 311 8.73 -10.17 -22.53
CA GLY A 311 9.39 -8.92 -22.17
C GLY A 311 8.89 -8.34 -20.85
N LEU A 312 9.64 -7.37 -20.33
CA LEU A 312 9.37 -6.70 -19.07
C LEU A 312 9.07 -5.23 -19.30
N ALA A 313 7.83 -4.81 -19.05
CA ALA A 313 7.47 -3.40 -19.03
C ALA A 313 7.67 -2.85 -17.62
N VAL A 314 8.32 -1.70 -17.48
CA VAL A 314 8.67 -1.12 -16.18
C VAL A 314 8.35 0.37 -16.18
N ASP A 315 7.68 0.81 -15.12
CA ASP A 315 7.45 2.20 -14.76
C ASP A 315 8.23 2.53 -13.48
N ILE A 316 9.16 3.49 -13.55
CA ILE A 316 9.95 3.95 -12.40
C ILE A 316 9.41 5.30 -11.95
N GLY A 317 8.42 5.26 -11.06
CA GLY A 317 7.94 6.43 -10.35
C GLY A 317 8.85 6.86 -9.20
N THR A 318 8.69 8.10 -8.76
CA THR A 318 9.43 8.65 -7.62
C THR A 318 9.11 7.88 -6.34
N THR A 319 7.85 7.48 -6.12
CA THR A 319 7.43 6.78 -4.90
C THR A 319 7.29 5.26 -5.10
N THR A 320 6.89 4.84 -6.29
CA THR A 320 6.50 3.46 -6.59
C THR A 320 7.14 3.03 -7.91
N LEU A 321 7.60 1.78 -7.96
CA LEU A 321 7.98 1.09 -9.18
C LEU A 321 6.86 0.10 -9.51
N ALA A 322 6.45 0.05 -10.78
CA ALA A 322 5.53 -0.96 -11.28
C ALA A 322 6.17 -1.71 -12.44
N ALA A 323 5.95 -3.02 -12.52
CA ALA A 323 6.46 -3.84 -13.60
C ALA A 323 5.42 -4.86 -14.04
N ALA A 324 5.45 -5.21 -15.32
CA ALA A 324 4.61 -6.22 -15.92
C ALA A 324 5.47 -7.19 -16.76
N LEU A 325 5.22 -8.48 -16.59
CA LEU A 325 5.71 -9.53 -17.48
C LEU A 325 4.70 -9.71 -18.60
N VAL A 326 5.16 -9.54 -19.84
CA VAL A 326 4.31 -9.45 -21.03
C VAL A 326 4.73 -10.51 -22.02
N ASP A 327 3.75 -11.24 -22.54
CA ASP A 327 3.91 -11.98 -23.79
C ASP A 327 3.87 -10.99 -24.94
N CYS A 328 5.01 -10.81 -25.60
CA CYS A 328 5.15 -9.83 -26.66
C CYS A 328 4.52 -10.30 -27.99
N THR A 329 4.08 -11.55 -28.06
CA THR A 329 3.53 -12.17 -29.28
C THR A 329 2.06 -11.83 -29.43
N ASP A 330 1.28 -11.96 -28.36
CA ASP A 330 -0.17 -11.70 -28.33
C ASP A 330 -0.56 -10.50 -27.45
N GLY A 331 0.39 -9.94 -26.71
CA GLY A 331 0.21 -8.78 -25.84
C GLY A 331 -0.39 -9.12 -24.47
N GLN A 332 -0.45 -10.39 -24.09
CA GLN A 332 -0.98 -10.82 -22.80
C GLN A 332 -0.06 -10.39 -21.65
N ILE A 333 -0.67 -9.88 -20.56
CA ILE A 333 0.05 -9.59 -19.31
C ILE A 333 -0.03 -10.81 -18.41
N LEU A 334 1.11 -11.48 -18.23
CA LEU A 334 1.22 -12.72 -17.45
C LEU A 334 1.25 -12.45 -15.94
N ALA A 335 2.03 -11.45 -15.53
CA ALA A 335 2.20 -11.10 -14.14
C ALA A 335 2.48 -9.61 -13.99
N THR A 336 2.10 -9.05 -12.84
CA THR A 336 2.43 -7.69 -12.48
C THR A 336 2.96 -7.63 -11.06
N ALA A 337 3.92 -6.74 -10.82
CA ALA A 337 4.51 -6.55 -9.50
C ALA A 337 4.73 -5.05 -9.25
N THR A 338 4.65 -4.66 -7.99
CA THR A 338 4.87 -3.28 -7.55
C THR A 338 5.78 -3.25 -6.34
N ALA A 339 6.68 -2.27 -6.28
CA ALA A 339 7.57 -2.08 -5.14
C ALA A 339 7.65 -0.60 -4.77
N VAL A 340 7.96 -0.33 -3.51
CA VAL A 340 8.27 1.03 -3.06
C VAL A 340 9.66 1.41 -3.58
N ASN A 341 9.80 2.62 -4.13
CA ASN A 341 11.09 3.16 -4.54
C ASN A 341 11.96 3.43 -3.31
N SER A 342 12.97 2.58 -3.08
CA SER A 342 13.84 2.71 -1.91
C SER A 342 14.72 3.95 -1.95
N GLN A 343 14.84 4.62 -3.10
CA GLN A 343 15.49 5.94 -3.20
C GLN A 343 14.82 7.00 -2.31
N ARG A 344 13.58 6.76 -1.85
CA ARG A 344 12.90 7.59 -0.84
C ARG A 344 13.70 7.77 0.46
N SER A 345 14.66 6.89 0.72
CA SER A 345 15.56 6.98 1.87
C SER A 345 16.58 8.13 1.74
N PHE A 346 16.80 8.65 0.53
CA PHE A 346 17.72 9.76 0.24
C PHE A 346 17.00 11.08 -0.03
N GLY A 347 15.72 11.03 -0.42
CA GLY A 347 14.93 12.20 -0.73
C GLY A 347 13.47 11.85 -0.99
N ALA A 348 12.56 12.69 -0.49
CA ALA A 348 11.13 12.46 -0.60
C ALA A 348 10.56 12.79 -1.99
N ASP A 349 11.28 13.60 -2.76
CA ASP A 349 10.90 14.11 -4.07
C ASP A 349 12.11 14.12 -5.03
N VAL A 350 11.85 14.49 -6.28
CA VAL A 350 12.87 14.55 -7.34
C VAL A 350 14.00 15.52 -6.99
N ILE A 351 13.68 16.73 -6.51
CA ILE A 351 14.67 17.79 -6.22
C ILE A 351 15.62 17.37 -5.09
N SER A 352 15.09 16.80 -4.01
CA SER A 352 15.92 16.31 -2.90
C SER A 352 16.82 15.15 -3.31
N ARG A 353 16.39 14.30 -4.25
CA ARG A 353 17.24 13.23 -4.83
C ARG A 353 18.32 13.78 -5.76
N ILE A 354 18.00 14.77 -6.60
CA ILE A 354 19.00 15.50 -7.40
C ILE A 354 20.05 16.08 -6.46
N GLY A 355 19.62 16.79 -5.41
CA GLY A 355 20.49 17.32 -4.38
C GLY A 355 21.39 16.24 -3.77
N ALA A 356 20.82 15.12 -3.30
CA ALA A 356 21.60 14.02 -2.74
C ALA A 356 22.61 13.42 -3.74
N ALA A 357 22.21 13.26 -5.00
CA ALA A 357 23.08 12.77 -6.06
C ALA A 357 24.30 13.69 -6.28
N CYS A 358 24.06 15.00 -6.39
CA CYS A 358 25.10 16.03 -6.52
C CYS A 358 26.01 16.12 -5.28
N HIS A 359 25.52 15.77 -4.10
CA HIS A 359 26.32 15.69 -2.85
C HIS A 359 26.94 14.30 -2.62
N GLY A 360 27.27 13.57 -3.70
CA GLY A 360 28.04 12.33 -3.64
C GLY A 360 27.25 11.05 -3.34
N LYS A 361 25.92 11.11 -3.24
CA LYS A 361 25.07 9.92 -3.03
C LYS A 361 24.56 9.28 -4.34
N GLY A 362 24.99 9.76 -5.52
CA GLY A 362 24.53 9.25 -6.82
C GLY A 362 24.66 7.74 -7.00
N LYS A 363 25.82 7.15 -6.65
CA LYS A 363 26.02 5.69 -6.71
C LYS A 363 25.11 4.91 -5.74
N ALA A 364 24.80 5.48 -4.58
CA ALA A 364 23.91 4.84 -3.61
C ALA A 364 22.46 4.85 -4.10
N LEU A 365 22.01 5.97 -4.66
CA LEU A 365 20.71 6.10 -5.33
C LEU A 365 20.57 5.14 -6.52
N GLN A 366 21.62 5.01 -7.34
CA GLN A 366 21.66 4.06 -8.45
C GLN A 366 21.55 2.60 -7.95
N LYS A 367 22.35 2.24 -6.94
CA LYS A 367 22.31 0.89 -6.34
C LYS A 367 20.94 0.58 -5.75
N ALA A 368 20.28 1.56 -5.14
CA ALA A 368 18.94 1.42 -4.57
C ALA A 368 17.90 1.05 -5.64
N VAL A 369 17.79 1.83 -6.71
CA VAL A 369 16.81 1.55 -7.79
C VAL A 369 17.12 0.25 -8.53
N ARG A 370 18.40 -0.04 -8.81
CA ARG A 370 18.80 -1.31 -9.45
C ARG A 370 18.40 -2.51 -8.61
N ARG A 371 18.62 -2.45 -7.28
CA ARG A 371 18.22 -3.52 -6.36
C ARG A 371 16.71 -3.72 -6.36
N ASP A 372 15.94 -2.64 -6.35
CA ASP A 372 14.47 -2.71 -6.34
C ASP A 372 13.95 -3.32 -7.65
N LEU A 373 14.52 -2.93 -8.79
CA LEU A 373 14.23 -3.54 -10.09
C LEU A 373 14.61 -5.02 -10.15
N THR A 374 15.80 -5.40 -9.68
CA THR A 374 16.21 -6.82 -9.65
C THR A 374 15.24 -7.66 -8.83
N ARG A 375 14.78 -7.16 -7.68
CA ARG A 375 13.79 -7.86 -6.84
C ARG A 375 12.43 -7.97 -7.52
N LEU A 376 11.96 -6.90 -8.17
CA LEU A 376 10.71 -6.91 -8.94
C LEU A 376 10.76 -7.94 -10.07
N VAL A 377 11.86 -7.96 -10.83
CA VAL A 377 12.07 -8.94 -11.90
C VAL A 377 12.08 -10.37 -11.34
N GLN A 378 12.76 -10.60 -10.22
CA GLN A 378 12.76 -11.91 -9.56
C GLN A 378 11.34 -12.32 -9.12
N GLN A 379 10.56 -11.40 -8.56
CA GLN A 379 9.18 -11.66 -8.14
C GLN A 379 8.30 -12.03 -9.34
N LEU A 380 8.42 -11.33 -10.47
CA LEU A 380 7.66 -11.64 -11.68
C LEU A 380 7.98 -13.04 -12.24
N PHE A 381 9.19 -13.53 -12.05
CA PHE A 381 9.59 -14.86 -12.50
C PHE A 381 9.32 -15.98 -11.49
N GLN A 382 8.97 -15.69 -10.23
CA GLN A 382 8.72 -16.73 -9.22
C GLN A 382 7.60 -17.68 -9.64
N ASP A 383 6.52 -17.13 -10.20
CA ASP A 383 5.37 -17.91 -10.67
C ASP A 383 5.53 -18.39 -12.13
N HIS A 384 6.59 -17.93 -12.83
CA HIS A 384 6.84 -18.21 -14.25
C HIS A 384 8.32 -18.57 -14.54
N PRO A 385 8.91 -19.59 -13.88
CA PRO A 385 10.35 -19.87 -13.96
C PRO A 385 10.85 -20.23 -15.37
N GLY A 386 9.96 -20.73 -16.25
CA GLY A 386 10.28 -21.03 -17.64
C GLY A 386 10.43 -19.79 -18.53
N VAL A 387 9.92 -18.63 -18.11
CA VAL A 387 9.91 -17.40 -18.94
C VAL A 387 11.24 -16.67 -18.92
N ALA A 388 12.02 -16.80 -17.84
CA ALA A 388 13.26 -16.04 -17.67
C ALA A 388 14.27 -16.25 -18.82
N GLY A 389 14.32 -17.47 -19.39
CA GLY A 389 15.18 -17.80 -20.53
C GLY A 389 14.71 -17.26 -21.88
N HIS A 390 13.45 -16.82 -21.98
CA HIS A 390 12.80 -16.31 -23.19
C HIS A 390 12.46 -14.81 -23.09
N CYS A 391 12.97 -14.13 -22.05
CA CYS A 391 12.72 -12.72 -21.81
C CYS A 391 13.86 -11.85 -22.37
N HIS A 392 13.75 -11.46 -23.64
CA HIS A 392 14.83 -10.80 -24.39
C HIS A 392 14.73 -9.27 -24.44
N ARG A 393 13.61 -8.69 -23.98
CA ARG A 393 13.36 -7.25 -24.06
C ARG A 393 12.81 -6.67 -22.77
N MET A 394 13.24 -5.47 -22.43
CA MET A 394 12.71 -4.67 -21.33
C MET A 394 12.48 -3.24 -21.80
N ALA A 395 11.31 -2.67 -21.49
CA ALA A 395 10.97 -1.29 -21.79
C ALA A 395 10.79 -0.53 -20.47
N ILE A 396 11.50 0.59 -20.31
CA ILE A 396 11.46 1.41 -19.09
C ILE A 396 10.92 2.80 -19.41
N ALA A 397 9.80 3.15 -18.79
CA ALA A 397 9.23 4.49 -18.75
C ALA A 397 9.48 5.11 -17.36
N ALA A 398 9.89 6.37 -17.32
CA ALA A 398 10.15 7.08 -16.07
C ALA A 398 10.34 8.58 -16.33
N ASN A 399 10.20 9.39 -15.28
CA ASN A 399 10.64 10.78 -15.35
C ASN A 399 12.16 10.86 -15.56
N THR A 400 12.62 11.97 -16.15
CA THR A 400 14.01 12.17 -16.57
C THR A 400 15.01 11.97 -15.44
N THR A 401 14.69 12.40 -14.22
CA THR A 401 15.59 12.21 -13.07
C THR A 401 15.74 10.73 -12.71
N MET A 402 14.64 9.96 -12.72
CA MET A 402 14.71 8.52 -12.41
C MET A 402 15.58 7.77 -13.43
N LEU A 403 15.53 8.14 -14.72
CA LEU A 403 16.43 7.59 -15.75
C LEU A 403 17.90 7.92 -15.45
N HIS A 404 18.21 9.16 -15.07
CA HIS A 404 19.59 9.55 -14.72
C HIS A 404 20.11 8.76 -13.52
N LEU A 405 19.29 8.58 -12.48
CA LEU A 405 19.68 7.81 -11.31
C LEU A 405 19.88 6.33 -11.63
N LEU A 406 19.05 5.74 -12.49
CA LEU A 406 19.19 4.35 -12.95
C LEU A 406 20.50 4.16 -13.72
N MET A 407 20.76 5.05 -14.68
CA MET A 407 21.94 4.98 -15.54
C MET A 407 23.22 5.45 -14.86
N GLY A 408 23.10 6.18 -13.74
CA GLY A 408 24.23 6.79 -13.06
C GLY A 408 24.79 8.00 -13.80
N TRP A 409 23.97 8.67 -14.61
CA TRP A 409 24.32 9.92 -15.28
C TRP A 409 24.41 11.07 -14.28
N SER A 410 25.15 12.12 -14.65
CA SER A 410 25.26 13.32 -13.80
C SER A 410 23.89 13.98 -13.64
N CYS A 411 23.54 14.31 -12.39
CA CYS A 411 22.32 15.06 -12.06
C CYS A 411 22.58 16.56 -11.88
N GLU A 412 23.82 17.04 -12.03
CA GLU A 412 24.20 18.44 -11.77
C GLU A 412 23.42 19.43 -12.63
N GLY A 413 23.18 19.08 -13.89
CA GLY A 413 22.44 19.91 -14.83
C GLY A 413 20.92 19.92 -14.58
N LEU A 414 20.37 18.95 -13.84
CA LEU A 414 18.92 18.83 -13.63
C LEU A 414 18.38 19.86 -12.62
N GLY A 415 19.19 20.24 -11.63
CA GLY A 415 18.78 21.16 -10.56
C GLY A 415 19.07 22.64 -10.83
N ASN A 416 19.80 22.96 -11.91
CA ASN A 416 20.30 24.31 -12.19
C ASN A 416 19.75 24.82 -13.52
N TRP A 417 19.16 26.01 -13.54
CA TRP A 417 18.74 26.69 -14.77
C TRP A 417 19.93 26.83 -15.74
N PRO A 418 19.81 26.48 -17.05
CA PRO A 418 18.58 26.20 -17.83
C PRO A 418 18.01 24.77 -17.79
N PHE A 419 18.35 23.97 -16.78
CA PHE A 419 17.92 22.58 -16.59
C PHE A 419 18.32 21.68 -17.78
N HIS A 420 19.58 21.24 -17.79
CA HIS A 420 20.13 20.42 -18.88
C HIS A 420 20.32 18.96 -18.45
N PRO A 421 19.52 18.03 -18.98
CA PRO A 421 19.73 16.60 -18.78
C PRO A 421 20.89 16.09 -19.64
N VAL A 422 21.56 15.04 -19.18
CA VAL A 422 22.57 14.30 -19.97
C VAL A 422 21.89 13.54 -21.11
N SER A 423 20.72 12.99 -20.87
CA SER A 423 19.91 12.31 -21.88
C SER A 423 18.43 12.34 -21.49
N LEU A 424 17.56 12.43 -22.49
CA LEU A 424 16.11 12.33 -22.34
C LEU A 424 15.60 10.90 -22.52
N GLY A 425 16.47 9.89 -22.62
CA GLY A 425 16.06 8.52 -22.96
C GLY A 425 16.12 8.27 -24.47
N GLY A 426 15.30 7.34 -24.98
CA GLY A 426 15.25 6.95 -26.39
C GLY A 426 16.35 5.96 -26.83
N GLY A 427 17.23 5.54 -25.91
CA GLY A 427 18.31 4.60 -26.19
C GLY A 427 17.96 3.15 -25.83
N THR A 428 18.58 2.20 -26.55
CA THR A 428 18.56 0.76 -26.21
C THR A 428 19.94 0.32 -25.75
N TYR A 429 19.98 -0.45 -24.66
CA TYR A 429 21.21 -0.84 -23.96
C TYR A 429 21.18 -2.31 -23.60
N GLU A 430 22.36 -2.91 -23.40
CA GLU A 430 22.47 -4.23 -22.77
C GLU A 430 21.99 -4.19 -21.31
N VAL A 431 21.27 -5.21 -20.86
CA VAL A 431 20.72 -5.27 -19.49
C VAL A 431 21.80 -5.11 -18.42
N GLN A 432 23.02 -5.59 -18.65
CA GLN A 432 24.09 -5.46 -17.65
C GLN A 432 24.61 -4.03 -17.53
N ALA A 433 24.45 -3.19 -18.56
CA ALA A 433 24.77 -1.77 -18.48
C ALA A 433 23.77 -1.03 -17.57
N VAL A 434 22.50 -1.45 -17.59
CA VAL A 434 21.39 -0.81 -16.86
C VAL A 434 21.22 -1.35 -15.44
N LEU A 435 21.19 -2.68 -15.26
CA LEU A 435 20.93 -3.35 -13.97
C LEU A 435 22.20 -3.87 -13.28
N GLY A 436 23.33 -3.94 -13.99
CA GLY A 436 24.56 -4.56 -13.50
C GLY A 436 24.63 -6.06 -13.79
N ARG A 437 25.75 -6.70 -13.40
CA ARG A 437 26.08 -8.08 -13.78
C ARG A 437 25.45 -9.19 -12.91
N GLN A 438 24.71 -8.84 -11.86
CA GLN A 438 24.18 -9.81 -10.87
C GLN A 438 22.68 -10.12 -11.07
N GLY A 439 22.17 -9.97 -12.29
CA GLY A 439 20.76 -10.18 -12.63
C GLY A 439 20.45 -11.59 -13.16
N VAL A 440 19.17 -11.95 -13.14
CA VAL A 440 18.63 -13.18 -13.73
C VAL A 440 18.61 -13.11 -15.26
N LEU A 441 18.54 -11.90 -15.81
CA LEU A 441 18.54 -11.63 -17.25
C LEU A 441 19.97 -11.56 -17.79
N THR A 442 20.32 -12.44 -18.72
CA THR A 442 21.66 -12.51 -19.32
C THR A 442 21.73 -12.10 -20.79
N ASP A 443 20.65 -12.28 -21.55
CA ASP A 443 20.57 -11.97 -22.98
C ASP A 443 19.29 -11.15 -23.25
N CYS A 444 19.31 -9.92 -22.74
CA CYS A 444 18.16 -9.03 -22.72
C CYS A 444 18.61 -7.60 -23.02
N THR A 445 17.85 -6.91 -23.88
CA THR A 445 18.03 -5.50 -24.17
C THR A 445 17.03 -4.65 -23.39
N VAL A 446 17.46 -3.47 -22.97
CA VAL A 446 16.66 -2.51 -22.22
C VAL A 446 16.52 -1.24 -23.03
N THR A 447 15.30 -0.92 -23.46
CA THR A 447 14.96 0.33 -24.12
C THR A 447 14.40 1.32 -23.11
N LEU A 448 15.03 2.48 -22.99
CA LEU A 448 14.52 3.60 -22.22
C LEU A 448 13.60 4.41 -23.13
N LEU A 449 12.34 4.60 -22.75
CA LEU A 449 11.43 5.45 -23.53
C LEU A 449 11.93 6.91 -23.55
N PRO A 450 11.61 7.70 -24.60
CA PRO A 450 12.04 9.08 -24.71
C PRO A 450 11.14 10.03 -23.92
N GLY A 451 11.75 10.93 -23.17
CA GLY A 451 11.11 12.06 -22.48
C GLY A 451 11.26 13.38 -23.25
N MET A 452 10.66 14.44 -22.73
CA MET A 452 10.56 15.74 -23.42
C MET A 452 11.44 16.82 -22.80
N SER A 453 11.55 16.85 -21.47
CA SER A 453 12.33 17.86 -20.74
C SER A 453 12.92 17.30 -19.44
N THR A 454 13.56 18.16 -18.65
CA THR A 454 14.09 17.79 -17.32
C THR A 454 13.00 17.34 -16.35
N TYR A 455 11.81 17.95 -16.42
CA TYR A 455 10.70 17.70 -15.48
C TYR A 455 9.49 17.00 -16.12
N VAL A 456 9.51 16.79 -17.44
CA VAL A 456 8.50 16.01 -18.16
C VAL A 456 9.20 14.87 -18.90
N GLY A 457 9.12 13.67 -18.34
CA GLY A 457 9.88 12.53 -18.84
C GLY A 457 9.09 11.56 -19.71
N ALA A 458 9.65 10.35 -19.83
CA ALA A 458 9.18 9.31 -20.72
C ALA A 458 7.86 8.65 -20.26
N ASP A 459 7.59 8.71 -18.95
CA ASP A 459 6.30 8.38 -18.33
C ASP A 459 5.15 9.20 -18.95
N ILE A 460 5.38 10.50 -19.17
CA ILE A 460 4.39 11.39 -19.78
C ILE A 460 4.31 11.19 -21.29
N THR A 461 5.42 10.95 -21.99
CA THR A 461 5.41 10.58 -23.41
C THR A 461 4.54 9.33 -23.65
N ALA A 462 4.72 8.30 -22.82
CA ALA A 462 3.90 7.10 -22.81
C ALA A 462 2.42 7.43 -22.55
N GLY A 463 2.14 8.35 -21.61
CA GLY A 463 0.79 8.85 -21.34
C GLY A 463 0.09 9.53 -22.52
N ILE A 464 0.80 10.44 -23.19
CA ILE A 464 0.33 11.18 -24.37
C ILE A 464 -0.03 10.21 -25.50
N TRP A 465 0.81 9.20 -25.74
CA TRP A 465 0.53 8.14 -26.72
C TRP A 465 -0.70 7.32 -26.33
N GLN A 466 -0.70 6.75 -25.12
CA GLN A 466 -1.75 5.84 -24.65
C GLN A 466 -3.14 6.49 -24.65
N CYS A 467 -3.21 7.79 -24.40
CA CYS A 467 -4.46 8.55 -24.37
C CYS A 467 -4.84 9.14 -25.74
N GLY A 468 -4.06 8.88 -26.79
CA GLY A 468 -4.32 9.36 -28.15
C GLY A 468 -4.20 10.88 -28.32
N VAL A 469 -3.53 11.58 -27.40
CA VAL A 469 -3.40 13.05 -27.45
C VAL A 469 -2.62 13.48 -28.69
N ALA A 470 -1.59 12.72 -29.07
CA ALA A 470 -0.77 13.01 -30.25
C ALA A 470 -1.33 12.46 -31.58
N SER A 471 -2.44 11.72 -31.56
CA SER A 471 -3.08 11.16 -32.77
C SER A 471 -4.45 11.78 -33.08
N SER A 472 -5.05 12.49 -32.13
CA SER A 472 -6.36 13.13 -32.27
C SER A 472 -6.28 14.51 -32.94
N ASP A 473 -7.32 14.89 -33.69
CA ASP A 473 -7.55 16.27 -34.13
C ASP A 473 -8.11 17.15 -33.00
N ASP A 474 -8.86 16.53 -32.08
CA ASP A 474 -9.50 17.22 -30.96
C ASP A 474 -8.49 17.65 -29.90
N LEU A 475 -8.67 18.86 -29.39
CA LEU A 475 -7.89 19.37 -28.28
C LEU A 475 -8.17 18.58 -27.00
N SER A 476 -7.13 18.02 -26.42
CA SER A 476 -7.20 17.20 -25.20
C SER A 476 -6.24 17.72 -24.13
N LEU A 477 -6.62 17.56 -22.87
CA LEU A 477 -5.76 17.83 -21.72
C LEU A 477 -5.43 16.50 -21.04
N PHE A 478 -4.17 16.16 -20.95
CA PHE A 478 -3.66 15.05 -20.14
C PHE A 478 -3.04 15.63 -18.86
N VAL A 479 -3.38 15.06 -17.71
CA VAL A 479 -2.83 15.42 -16.41
C VAL A 479 -2.44 14.14 -15.69
N ASP A 480 -1.16 13.96 -15.40
CA ASP A 480 -0.68 12.91 -14.51
C ASP A 480 -0.55 13.48 -13.09
N LEU A 481 -1.27 12.86 -12.16
CA LEU A 481 -1.22 13.22 -10.76
C LEU A 481 -0.29 12.28 -10.00
N GLY A 482 0.92 12.76 -9.72
CA GLY A 482 1.87 12.12 -8.83
C GLY A 482 2.38 13.06 -7.75
N THR A 483 3.65 12.91 -7.39
CA THR A 483 4.35 13.85 -6.51
C THR A 483 4.46 15.24 -7.14
N ASN A 484 4.50 15.31 -8.47
CA ASN A 484 4.29 16.52 -9.26
C ASN A 484 2.99 16.38 -10.05
N GLY A 485 2.56 17.48 -10.65
CA GLY A 485 1.50 17.49 -11.64
C GLY A 485 2.05 17.73 -13.03
N GLU A 486 2.43 16.66 -13.72
CA GLU A 486 2.79 16.73 -15.12
C GLU A 486 1.53 16.82 -15.99
N MET A 487 1.57 17.63 -17.04
CA MET A 487 0.41 17.87 -17.87
C MET A 487 0.79 18.17 -19.31
N ALA A 488 -0.09 17.81 -20.23
CA ALA A 488 0.04 18.07 -21.66
C ALA A 488 -1.30 18.56 -22.21
N LEU A 489 -1.27 19.67 -22.95
CA LEU A 489 -2.43 20.26 -23.64
C LEU A 489 -2.14 20.30 -25.12
N GLY A 490 -2.97 19.67 -25.94
CA GLY A 490 -2.77 19.70 -27.38
C GLY A 490 -3.54 18.65 -28.15
N ASN A 491 -3.09 18.46 -29.39
CA ASN A 491 -3.60 17.49 -30.35
C ASN A 491 -2.44 16.95 -31.21
N LYS A 492 -2.75 16.34 -32.36
CA LYS A 492 -1.74 15.82 -33.29
C LYS A 492 -0.81 16.90 -33.87
N GLU A 493 -1.30 18.13 -34.03
CA GLU A 493 -0.56 19.23 -34.66
C GLU A 493 0.37 19.94 -33.70
N LYS A 494 -0.11 20.29 -32.50
CA LYS A 494 0.67 21.03 -31.50
C LYS A 494 0.37 20.55 -30.08
N ARG A 495 1.41 20.43 -29.26
CA ARG A 495 1.33 20.02 -27.84
C ARG A 495 2.18 20.93 -26.98
N PHE A 496 1.61 21.35 -25.86
CA PHE A 496 2.30 22.09 -24.81
C PHE A 496 2.37 21.23 -23.56
N ILE A 497 3.49 21.26 -22.86
CA ILE A 497 3.70 20.49 -21.64
C ILE A 497 4.14 21.39 -20.49
N ALA A 498 3.81 20.97 -19.27
CA ALA A 498 4.27 21.62 -18.05
C ALA A 498 4.37 20.61 -16.91
N SER A 499 5.14 20.95 -15.88
CA SER A 499 5.19 20.20 -14.62
C SER A 499 5.00 21.17 -13.45
N ALA A 500 3.94 20.94 -12.67
CA ALA A 500 3.59 21.76 -11.51
C ALA A 500 4.09 21.10 -10.20
N PRO A 501 4.75 21.86 -9.29
CA PRO A 501 5.29 21.32 -8.05
C PRO A 501 4.20 21.17 -6.97
N ALA A 502 3.30 20.18 -7.14
CA ALA A 502 2.20 19.94 -6.20
C ALA A 502 2.67 19.37 -4.86
N GLY A 503 3.73 18.54 -4.88
CA GLY A 503 4.15 17.77 -3.72
C GLY A 503 3.21 16.57 -3.44
N PRO A 504 3.62 15.68 -2.53
CA PRO A 504 2.97 14.37 -2.40
C PRO A 504 1.69 14.39 -1.55
N ALA A 505 1.12 15.55 -1.23
CA ALA A 505 -0.01 15.67 -0.29
C ALA A 505 -1.24 14.87 -0.77
N LEU A 506 -1.54 14.94 -2.07
CA LEU A 506 -2.63 14.19 -2.70
C LEU A 506 -2.35 12.68 -2.82
N GLU A 507 -1.11 12.25 -2.58
CA GLU A 507 -0.70 10.84 -2.49
C GLU A 507 -0.66 10.34 -1.03
N GLY A 508 -1.07 11.16 -0.06
CA GLY A 508 -0.94 10.89 1.37
C GLY A 508 0.47 11.15 1.93
N GLY A 509 1.39 11.70 1.15
CA GLY A 509 2.66 12.22 1.63
C GLY A 509 2.49 13.49 2.45
N LYS A 510 3.41 13.76 3.39
CA LYS A 510 3.40 14.90 4.33
C LYS A 510 2.19 15.04 5.27
N LEU A 511 1.07 14.35 5.02
CA LEU A 511 -0.10 14.40 5.91
C LEU A 511 0.11 13.53 7.15
N THR A 512 -0.52 13.95 8.24
CA THR A 512 -0.43 13.33 9.57
C THR A 512 -0.83 11.85 9.53
N TRP A 513 -1.98 11.57 8.92
CA TRP A 513 -2.52 10.21 8.74
C TRP A 513 -2.45 9.74 7.29
N GLY A 514 -1.73 10.45 6.43
CA GLY A 514 -1.59 10.07 5.03
C GLY A 514 -0.76 8.80 4.85
N THR A 515 -1.27 7.91 4.01
CA THR A 515 -0.65 6.64 3.64
C THR A 515 -0.88 6.35 2.16
N GLY A 516 -0.14 5.39 1.59
CA GLY A 516 -0.39 4.90 0.24
C GLY A 516 -1.68 4.07 0.14
N SER A 517 -1.98 3.60 -1.07
CA SER A 517 -3.09 2.67 -1.31
C SER A 517 -2.72 1.26 -0.81
N VAL A 518 -2.94 1.02 0.49
CA VAL A 518 -2.67 -0.25 1.17
C VAL A 518 -3.94 -0.79 1.83
N PRO A 519 -4.06 -2.11 2.11
CA PRO A 519 -5.18 -2.65 2.87
C PRO A 519 -5.43 -1.87 4.17
N GLY A 520 -6.70 -1.52 4.42
CA GLY A 520 -7.08 -0.68 5.56
C GLY A 520 -6.89 0.83 5.37
N ALA A 521 -6.30 1.32 4.28
CA ALA A 521 -6.28 2.76 3.99
C ALA A 521 -7.70 3.24 3.68
N ILE A 522 -8.12 4.36 4.28
CA ILE A 522 -9.40 5.01 4.00
C ILE A 522 -9.37 5.53 2.57
N CYS A 523 -10.28 5.01 1.73
CA CYS A 523 -10.40 5.31 0.30
C CYS A 523 -11.78 5.87 -0.08
N GLY A 524 -12.68 6.02 0.89
CA GLY A 524 -13.99 6.64 0.69
C GLY A 524 -14.47 7.28 1.98
N VAL A 525 -15.04 8.47 1.87
CA VAL A 525 -15.54 9.24 3.01
C VAL A 525 -16.87 9.89 2.61
N ARG A 526 -17.86 9.77 3.48
CA ARG A 526 -19.10 10.55 3.43
C ARG A 526 -19.33 11.14 4.80
N ILE A 527 -19.75 12.40 4.85
CA ILE A 527 -20.09 13.05 6.11
C ILE A 527 -21.61 13.19 6.17
N GLU A 528 -22.20 12.66 7.23
CA GLU A 528 -23.64 12.75 7.47
C GLU A 528 -23.86 13.20 8.91
N ARG A 529 -24.64 14.28 9.10
CA ARG A 529 -24.95 14.82 10.44
C ARG A 529 -23.70 15.06 11.30
N GLY A 530 -22.63 15.59 10.69
CA GLY A 530 -21.36 15.88 11.34
C GLY A 530 -20.51 14.66 11.72
N ARG A 531 -20.82 13.47 11.19
CA ARG A 531 -20.03 12.24 11.43
C ARG A 531 -19.54 11.63 10.12
N ALA A 532 -18.27 11.24 10.10
CA ALA A 532 -17.70 10.51 8.99
C ALA A 532 -18.19 9.05 8.95
N LYS A 533 -18.58 8.61 7.76
CA LYS A 533 -18.70 7.21 7.37
C LYS A 533 -17.59 6.92 6.37
N VAL A 534 -16.73 5.96 6.69
CA VAL A 534 -15.55 5.65 5.89
C VAL A 534 -15.64 4.27 5.25
N ARG A 535 -14.96 4.14 4.11
CA ARG A 535 -14.65 2.86 3.46
C ARG A 535 -13.14 2.73 3.36
N THR A 536 -12.63 1.53 3.64
CA THR A 536 -11.21 1.18 3.52
C THR A 536 -10.97 0.20 2.38
N ILE A 537 -9.75 0.21 1.85
CA ILE A 537 -9.27 -0.80 0.89
C ILE A 537 -9.30 -2.18 1.56
N ASP A 538 -9.77 -3.20 0.83
CA ASP A 538 -9.95 -4.60 1.26
C ASP A 538 -10.77 -4.79 2.54
N HIS A 539 -11.59 -3.79 2.91
CA HIS A 539 -12.34 -3.78 4.16
C HIS A 539 -11.46 -3.95 5.42
N GLY A 540 -10.16 -3.65 5.30
CA GLY A 540 -9.22 -3.70 6.41
C GLY A 540 -9.52 -2.65 7.47
N VAL A 541 -8.98 -2.83 8.67
CA VAL A 541 -9.14 -1.83 9.75
C VAL A 541 -8.43 -0.54 9.37
N PRO A 542 -8.98 0.66 9.64
CA PRO A 542 -8.37 1.92 9.27
C PRO A 542 -6.92 2.06 9.77
N VAL A 543 -5.98 2.27 8.86
CA VAL A 543 -4.55 2.52 9.19
C VAL A 543 -4.07 3.92 8.81
N GLY A 544 -4.85 4.63 7.99
CA GLY A 544 -4.54 5.96 7.49
C GLY A 544 -5.50 6.36 6.37
N ILE A 545 -5.17 7.42 5.65
CA ILE A 545 -5.98 7.98 4.55
C ILE A 545 -5.13 7.94 3.26
N CYS A 546 -5.62 7.30 2.21
CA CYS A 546 -4.97 7.35 0.89
C CYS A 546 -5.45 8.54 0.05
N GLY A 547 -4.84 8.75 -1.12
CA GLY A 547 -5.14 9.89 -2.00
C GLY A 547 -6.62 10.08 -2.33
N THR A 548 -7.31 8.99 -2.68
CA THR A 548 -8.76 9.03 -2.94
C THR A 548 -9.57 9.34 -1.67
N GLY A 549 -9.15 8.81 -0.52
CA GLY A 549 -9.76 9.12 0.77
C GLY A 549 -9.60 10.58 1.16
N ILE A 550 -8.46 11.21 0.84
CA ILE A 550 -8.21 12.64 1.06
C ILE A 550 -9.17 13.47 0.23
N LEU A 551 -9.31 13.16 -1.06
CA LEU A 551 -10.24 13.87 -1.94
C LEU A 551 -11.69 13.72 -1.47
N GLU A 552 -12.12 12.50 -1.14
CA GLU A 552 -13.48 12.21 -0.66
C GLU A 552 -13.78 12.93 0.67
N ALA A 553 -12.80 12.95 1.58
CA ALA A 553 -12.91 13.66 2.85
C ALA A 553 -13.06 15.15 2.62
N MET A 554 -12.17 15.75 1.81
CA MET A 554 -12.20 17.18 1.53
C MET A 554 -13.46 17.62 0.80
N ALA A 555 -13.87 16.90 -0.24
CA ALA A 555 -15.10 17.19 -0.96
C ALA A 555 -16.32 17.11 -0.03
N SER A 556 -16.35 16.16 0.91
CA SER A 556 -17.43 16.08 1.91
C SER A 556 -17.36 17.23 2.92
N LEU A 557 -16.17 17.60 3.40
CA LEU A 557 -16.00 18.68 4.36
C LEU A 557 -16.40 20.05 3.79
N VAL A 558 -16.02 20.32 2.54
CA VAL A 558 -16.38 21.56 1.82
C VAL A 558 -17.90 21.59 1.58
N ARG A 559 -18.50 20.50 1.08
CA ARG A 559 -19.95 20.43 0.81
C ARG A 559 -20.81 20.62 2.06
N GLU A 560 -20.39 20.05 3.18
CA GLU A 560 -21.11 20.16 4.45
C GLU A 560 -20.82 21.47 5.20
N GLY A 561 -19.99 22.37 4.64
CA GLY A 561 -19.62 23.64 5.27
C GLY A 561 -18.80 23.48 6.57
N LEU A 562 -18.13 22.33 6.73
CA LEU A 562 -17.22 22.07 7.86
C LEU A 562 -15.83 22.67 7.62
N VAL A 563 -15.52 22.95 6.36
CA VAL A 563 -14.38 23.72 5.91
C VAL A 563 -14.91 24.88 5.09
N ASP A 564 -14.50 26.11 5.42
CA ASP A 564 -14.88 27.30 4.64
C ASP A 564 -14.01 27.45 3.37
N GLU A 565 -14.34 28.45 2.54
CA GLU A 565 -13.62 28.75 1.29
C GLU A 565 -12.12 28.98 1.49
N THR A 566 -11.69 29.47 2.67
CA THR A 566 -10.28 29.71 2.98
C THR A 566 -9.56 28.43 3.41
N GLY A 567 -10.28 27.33 3.57
CA GLY A 567 -9.78 26.06 4.07
C GLY A 567 -9.78 25.93 5.60
N LYS A 568 -10.45 26.85 6.30
CA LYS A 568 -10.50 26.81 7.76
C LYS A 568 -11.58 25.84 8.23
N LEU A 569 -11.18 24.90 9.10
CA LEU A 569 -12.11 24.02 9.81
C LEU A 569 -12.95 24.82 10.81
N VAL A 570 -14.23 24.50 10.89
CA VAL A 570 -15.12 25.05 11.91
C VAL A 570 -14.76 24.53 13.31
N GLU A 571 -15.10 25.27 14.37
CA GLU A 571 -14.95 24.79 15.75
C GLU A 571 -15.93 23.62 16.04
N PRO A 572 -15.54 22.61 16.83
CA PRO A 572 -14.28 22.47 17.58
C PRO A 572 -13.13 21.82 16.78
N TYR A 573 -13.28 21.62 15.48
CA TYR A 573 -12.37 20.83 14.65
C TYR A 573 -11.11 21.60 14.24
N PHE A 574 -11.14 22.94 14.27
CA PHE A 574 -9.97 23.76 13.96
C PHE A 574 -8.72 23.32 14.75
N HIS A 575 -8.87 23.10 16.06
CA HIS A 575 -7.78 22.67 16.93
C HIS A 575 -7.62 21.15 17.03
N LYS A 576 -8.71 20.39 16.86
CA LYS A 576 -8.73 18.94 17.11
C LYS A 576 -8.57 18.07 15.87
N GLY A 577 -8.71 18.66 14.69
CA GLY A 577 -8.93 17.96 13.43
C GLY A 577 -10.31 17.31 13.35
N PHE A 578 -10.77 17.05 12.13
CA PHE A 578 -12.02 16.33 11.90
C PHE A 578 -11.80 14.82 11.98
N PRO A 579 -12.50 14.10 12.87
CA PRO A 579 -12.31 12.65 13.02
C PRO A 579 -12.95 11.88 11.87
N LEU A 580 -12.15 11.03 11.22
CA LEU A 580 -12.60 10.14 10.15
C LEU A 580 -12.85 8.73 10.66
N ALA A 581 -11.89 8.18 11.41
CA ALA A 581 -11.95 6.82 11.94
C ALA A 581 -11.01 6.65 13.13
N SER A 582 -10.86 5.41 13.60
CA SER A 582 -9.85 5.04 14.59
C SER A 582 -9.08 3.82 14.11
N THR A 583 -7.78 3.79 14.41
CA THR A 583 -6.96 2.58 14.21
C THR A 583 -7.33 1.48 15.19
N LEU A 584 -6.79 0.27 14.99
CA LEU A 584 -6.86 -0.83 15.95
C LEU A 584 -6.40 -0.43 17.36
N ASP A 585 -5.45 0.50 17.45
CA ASP A 585 -4.91 1.01 18.72
C ASP A 585 -5.72 2.19 19.29
N TYR A 586 -6.92 2.45 18.75
CA TYR A 586 -7.80 3.56 19.09
C TYR A 586 -7.18 4.96 18.91
N GLN A 587 -6.13 5.07 18.12
CA GLN A 587 -5.65 6.38 17.71
C GLN A 587 -6.66 6.95 16.71
N ARG A 588 -7.12 8.18 16.97
CA ARG A 588 -8.07 8.85 16.09
C ARG A 588 -7.36 9.25 14.80
N ILE A 589 -7.81 8.68 13.69
CA ILE A 589 -7.46 9.13 12.36
C ILE A 589 -8.26 10.40 12.11
N ILE A 590 -7.54 11.53 12.09
CA ILE A 590 -8.10 12.86 11.90
C ILE A 590 -7.56 13.47 10.62
N LEU A 591 -8.33 14.39 10.04
CA LEU A 591 -7.82 15.36 9.09
C LEU A 591 -7.64 16.70 9.80
N SER A 592 -6.38 17.14 9.97
CA SER A 592 -6.05 18.35 10.72
C SER A 592 -6.09 19.61 9.85
N GLN A 593 -6.12 20.78 10.49
CA GLN A 593 -6.02 22.06 9.80
C GLN A 593 -4.72 22.19 8.98
N GLN A 594 -3.62 21.64 9.49
CA GLN A 594 -2.33 21.62 8.77
C GLN A 594 -2.40 20.70 7.55
N ASP A 595 -3.03 19.54 7.66
CA ASP A 595 -3.21 18.62 6.53
C ASP A 595 -4.01 19.30 5.41
N ILE A 596 -5.08 20.03 5.76
CA ILE A 596 -5.88 20.80 4.79
C ILE A 596 -5.02 21.85 4.09
N ARG A 597 -4.11 22.51 4.80
CA ARG A 597 -3.21 23.50 4.19
C ARG A 597 -2.26 22.87 3.18
N GLU A 598 -1.71 21.69 3.47
CA GLU A 598 -0.89 20.94 2.51
C GLU A 598 -1.69 20.53 1.27
N ILE A 599 -2.95 20.12 1.46
CA ILE A 599 -3.86 19.78 0.36
C ILE A 599 -4.16 21.02 -0.50
N GLN A 600 -4.43 22.18 0.11
CA GLN A 600 -4.66 23.45 -0.61
C GLN A 600 -3.46 23.82 -1.50
N MET A 601 -2.25 23.72 -0.97
CA MET A 601 -1.03 24.03 -1.72
C MET A 601 -0.86 23.07 -2.91
N ALA A 602 -1.10 21.77 -2.71
CA ALA A 602 -1.00 20.79 -3.78
C ALA A 602 -2.05 21.00 -4.86
N LYS A 603 -3.34 21.15 -4.48
CA LYS A 603 -4.39 21.38 -5.47
C LYS A 603 -4.22 22.67 -6.25
N SER A 604 -3.70 23.71 -5.60
CA SER A 604 -3.53 25.02 -6.22
C SER A 604 -2.42 24.97 -7.25
N ALA A 605 -1.31 24.25 -6.96
CA ALA A 605 -0.26 24.03 -7.95
C ALA A 605 -0.78 23.34 -9.21
N ILE A 606 -1.58 22.28 -9.06
CA ILE A 606 -2.18 21.57 -10.19
C ILE A 606 -3.11 22.50 -10.97
N ARG A 607 -4.05 23.17 -10.29
CA ARG A 607 -5.03 24.04 -10.95
C ARG A 607 -4.36 25.22 -11.65
N ALA A 608 -3.42 25.88 -10.99
CA ALA A 608 -2.65 26.95 -11.58
C ALA A 608 -1.82 26.48 -12.78
N GLY A 609 -1.24 25.27 -12.71
CA GLY A 609 -0.53 24.67 -13.85
C GLY A 609 -1.45 24.48 -15.05
N ILE A 610 -2.64 23.90 -14.85
CA ILE A 610 -3.64 23.70 -15.92
C ILE A 610 -4.03 25.03 -16.56
N GLU A 611 -4.36 26.03 -15.74
CA GLU A 611 -4.80 27.33 -16.24
C GLU A 611 -3.65 28.10 -16.91
N SER A 612 -2.42 27.99 -16.41
CA SER A 612 -1.24 28.61 -17.04
C SER A 612 -0.94 27.96 -18.38
N LEU A 613 -1.08 26.64 -18.49
CA LEU A 613 -0.90 25.91 -19.74
C LEU A 613 -1.94 26.35 -20.79
N ILE A 614 -3.20 26.51 -20.37
CA ILE A 614 -4.28 27.04 -21.22
C ILE A 614 -3.97 28.49 -21.65
N GLU A 615 -3.67 29.39 -20.70
CA GLU A 615 -3.39 30.81 -20.96
C GLU A 615 -2.20 30.98 -21.92
N ARG A 616 -1.10 30.24 -21.70
CA ARG A 616 0.13 30.35 -22.49
C ARG A 616 0.05 29.65 -23.84
N SER A 617 -0.74 28.59 -23.97
CA SER A 617 -0.96 27.92 -25.26
C SER A 617 -1.73 28.78 -26.26
N GLY A 618 -2.50 29.77 -25.77
CA GLY A 618 -3.44 30.55 -26.59
C GLY A 618 -4.67 29.76 -27.03
N LEU A 619 -4.84 28.52 -26.55
CA LEU A 619 -5.96 27.66 -26.91
C LEU A 619 -7.16 27.92 -25.99
N SER A 620 -8.36 27.87 -26.55
CA SER A 620 -9.58 28.07 -25.78
C SER A 620 -9.93 26.82 -24.95
N ARG A 621 -10.08 27.00 -23.64
CA ARG A 621 -10.58 25.97 -22.71
C ARG A 621 -11.87 25.31 -23.18
N GLN A 622 -12.76 26.06 -23.82
CA GLN A 622 -14.05 25.55 -24.31
C GLN A 622 -13.89 24.47 -25.39
N HIS A 623 -12.79 24.50 -26.13
CA HIS A 623 -12.48 23.54 -27.19
C HIS A 623 -11.82 22.26 -26.67
N ILE A 624 -11.44 22.19 -25.38
CA ILE A 624 -10.92 20.97 -24.78
C ILE A 624 -12.05 19.94 -24.73
N ARG A 625 -11.98 18.91 -25.59
CA ARG A 625 -13.03 17.90 -25.74
C ARG A 625 -12.92 16.78 -24.72
N GLN A 626 -11.70 16.48 -24.31
CA GLN A 626 -11.40 15.36 -23.44
C GLN A 626 -10.32 15.73 -22.44
N VAL A 627 -10.51 15.30 -21.19
CA VAL A 627 -9.48 15.39 -20.15
C VAL A 627 -9.13 13.98 -19.68
N TRP A 628 -7.84 13.65 -19.68
CA TRP A 628 -7.32 12.38 -19.20
C TRP A 628 -6.62 12.61 -17.87
N LEU A 629 -7.07 11.92 -16.83
CA LEU A 629 -6.48 12.02 -15.50
C LEU A 629 -5.75 10.73 -15.15
N ALA A 630 -4.42 10.75 -15.22
CA ALA A 630 -3.55 9.62 -14.92
C ALA A 630 -2.98 9.68 -13.50
N GLY A 631 -2.17 8.67 -13.17
CA GLY A 631 -1.42 8.59 -11.91
C GLY A 631 -1.93 7.50 -10.98
N GLY A 632 -1.06 7.09 -10.03
CA GLY A 632 -1.31 5.94 -9.16
C GLY A 632 -2.57 6.03 -8.28
N PHE A 633 -3.06 7.25 -8.00
CA PHE A 633 -4.37 7.46 -7.35
C PHE A 633 -5.42 8.09 -8.28
N GLY A 634 -5.03 8.59 -9.46
CA GLY A 634 -5.91 9.20 -10.46
C GLY A 634 -6.97 8.24 -11.00
N TYR A 635 -6.65 6.94 -11.11
CA TYR A 635 -7.56 5.91 -11.62
C TYR A 635 -8.90 5.80 -10.87
N TYR A 636 -8.88 5.97 -9.54
CA TYR A 636 -10.05 5.88 -8.67
C TYR A 636 -10.58 7.26 -8.26
N LEU A 637 -10.03 8.32 -8.87
CA LEU A 637 -10.39 9.70 -8.58
C LEU A 637 -11.73 10.02 -9.24
N ASP A 638 -12.63 10.64 -8.47
CA ASP A 638 -13.91 11.14 -8.96
C ASP A 638 -13.74 12.59 -9.44
N PRO A 639 -13.80 12.86 -10.76
CA PRO A 639 -13.54 14.20 -11.29
C PRO A 639 -14.47 15.27 -10.74
N GLN A 640 -15.72 14.91 -10.41
CA GLN A 640 -16.69 15.83 -9.84
C GLN A 640 -16.31 16.23 -8.41
N LYS A 641 -15.69 15.32 -7.65
CA LYS A 641 -15.13 15.65 -6.33
C LYS A 641 -13.85 16.48 -6.44
N ALA A 642 -13.02 16.22 -7.45
CA ALA A 642 -11.86 17.07 -7.76
C ALA A 642 -12.29 18.51 -8.10
N ALA A 643 -13.37 18.69 -8.86
CA ALA A 643 -13.94 20.01 -9.12
C ALA A 643 -14.45 20.70 -7.84
N VAL A 644 -15.08 19.96 -6.92
CA VAL A 644 -15.59 20.52 -5.67
C VAL A 644 -14.50 21.08 -4.76
N ILE A 645 -13.31 20.50 -4.79
CA ILE A 645 -12.18 21.05 -4.05
C ILE A 645 -11.38 22.08 -4.87
N GLY A 646 -11.79 22.38 -6.10
CA GLY A 646 -11.08 23.32 -7.00
C GLY A 646 -9.80 22.76 -7.63
N LEU A 647 -9.56 21.44 -7.59
CA LEU A 647 -8.42 20.79 -8.26
C LEU A 647 -8.57 20.85 -9.79
N LEU A 648 -9.78 20.62 -10.29
CA LEU A 648 -10.12 20.69 -11.71
C LEU A 648 -11.15 21.80 -11.97
N PRO A 649 -11.16 22.43 -13.15
CA PRO A 649 -12.27 23.27 -13.58
C PRO A 649 -13.58 22.46 -13.64
N PRO A 650 -14.70 22.96 -13.10
CA PRO A 650 -15.98 22.23 -13.14
C PRO A 650 -16.41 21.80 -14.55
N ASP A 651 -16.22 22.68 -15.54
CA ASP A 651 -16.53 22.41 -16.95
C ASP A 651 -15.61 21.36 -17.59
N LEU A 652 -14.37 21.24 -17.11
CA LEU A 652 -13.45 20.20 -17.56
C LEU A 652 -13.72 18.87 -16.87
N ALA A 653 -14.15 18.88 -15.60
CA ALA A 653 -14.45 17.67 -14.83
C ALA A 653 -15.57 16.82 -15.46
N GLU A 654 -16.53 17.44 -16.16
CA GLU A 654 -17.57 16.74 -16.93
C GLU A 654 -17.00 15.96 -18.13
N ARG A 655 -15.84 16.36 -18.63
CA ARG A 655 -15.14 15.78 -19.79
C ARG A 655 -13.93 14.94 -19.37
N THR A 656 -13.79 14.68 -18.06
CA THR A 656 -12.64 13.97 -17.51
C THR A 656 -12.88 12.47 -17.43
N THR A 657 -11.93 11.71 -17.96
CA THR A 657 -11.83 10.26 -17.77
C THR A 657 -10.56 9.94 -16.98
N ALA A 658 -10.74 9.27 -15.85
CA ALA A 658 -9.65 8.71 -15.07
C ALA A 658 -9.03 7.52 -15.84
N VAL A 659 -7.71 7.54 -15.98
CA VAL A 659 -6.93 6.48 -16.62
C VAL A 659 -5.92 5.92 -15.62
N GLY A 660 -5.59 4.64 -15.77
CA GLY A 660 -4.67 3.94 -14.88
C GLY A 660 -3.22 4.35 -15.06
N ASN A 661 -2.29 3.43 -14.80
CA ASN A 661 -0.87 3.65 -15.05
C ASN A 661 -0.60 3.69 -16.57
N THR A 662 -0.60 4.89 -17.15
CA THR A 662 -0.36 5.10 -18.58
C THR A 662 1.12 4.95 -18.96
N SER A 663 2.02 5.24 -18.02
CA SER A 663 3.48 5.03 -18.16
C SER A 663 3.77 3.55 -18.47
N LEU A 664 3.25 2.64 -17.63
CA LEU A 664 3.40 1.20 -17.79
C LEU A 664 2.74 0.71 -19.10
N LYS A 665 1.56 1.24 -19.45
CA LYS A 665 0.88 0.89 -20.71
C LYS A 665 1.70 1.29 -21.95
N GLY A 666 2.38 2.44 -21.93
CA GLY A 666 3.28 2.82 -23.03
C GLY A 666 4.49 1.89 -23.15
N ALA A 667 5.07 1.46 -22.02
CA ALA A 667 6.14 0.48 -22.04
C ALA A 667 5.68 -0.89 -22.59
N ILE A 668 4.48 -1.36 -22.20
CA ILE A 668 3.84 -2.56 -22.78
C ILE A 668 3.61 -2.36 -24.28
N GLY A 669 3.16 -1.17 -24.68
CA GLY A 669 2.89 -0.86 -26.08
C GLY A 669 4.14 -1.00 -26.96
N LEU A 670 5.30 -0.57 -26.45
CA LEU A 670 6.58 -0.71 -27.15
C LEU A 670 6.99 -2.19 -27.29
N LEU A 671 6.81 -3.00 -26.25
CA LEU A 671 7.17 -4.42 -26.28
C LEU A 671 6.32 -5.22 -27.28
N THR A 672 5.02 -4.93 -27.31
CA THR A 672 4.02 -5.57 -28.19
C THR A 672 4.04 -5.03 -29.62
N GLY A 673 4.81 -3.97 -29.89
CA GLY A 673 4.87 -3.33 -31.21
C GLY A 673 3.62 -2.51 -31.57
N THR A 674 2.69 -2.28 -30.63
CA THR A 674 1.55 -1.37 -30.85
C THR A 674 1.99 0.09 -30.95
N VAL A 675 3.18 0.42 -30.45
CA VAL A 675 3.88 1.66 -30.74
C VAL A 675 5.35 1.40 -31.01
N THR A 676 5.95 2.20 -31.89
CA THR A 676 7.37 2.16 -32.18
C THR A 676 8.14 3.20 -31.35
N LEU A 677 9.43 2.95 -31.14
CA LEU A 677 10.31 3.92 -30.49
C LEU A 677 10.34 5.25 -31.26
N ASP A 678 10.36 5.20 -32.59
CA ASP A 678 10.31 6.39 -33.44
C ASP A 678 9.02 7.20 -33.24
N THR A 679 7.88 6.53 -33.03
CA THR A 679 6.61 7.20 -32.75
C THR A 679 6.68 7.93 -31.40
N LEU A 680 7.20 7.27 -30.36
CA LEU A 680 7.38 7.90 -29.05
C LEU A 680 8.37 9.07 -29.12
N GLN A 681 9.44 8.93 -29.90
CA GLN A 681 10.42 10.00 -30.13
C GLN A 681 9.78 11.20 -30.82
N ALA A 682 8.98 10.98 -31.88
CA ALA A 682 8.26 12.03 -32.58
C ALA A 682 7.23 12.74 -31.67
N ILE A 683 6.59 11.99 -30.76
CA ILE A 683 5.69 12.58 -29.75
C ILE A 683 6.48 13.51 -28.83
N ALA A 684 7.63 13.05 -28.34
CA ALA A 684 8.48 13.81 -27.44
C ALA A 684 9.06 15.08 -28.11
N ASP A 685 9.58 14.96 -29.33
CA ASP A 685 10.19 16.06 -30.08
C ASP A 685 9.16 17.14 -30.48
N GLY A 686 7.89 16.77 -30.61
CA GLY A 686 6.81 17.68 -31.01
C GLY A 686 6.12 18.45 -29.87
N ALA A 687 6.66 18.40 -28.65
CA ALA A 687 6.10 19.08 -27.48
C ALA A 687 6.87 20.36 -27.12
N GLU A 688 6.13 21.44 -26.82
CA GLU A 688 6.69 22.72 -26.38
C GLU A 688 6.54 22.87 -24.86
N GLU A 689 7.65 23.02 -24.13
CA GLU A 689 7.62 23.17 -22.67
C GLU A 689 7.28 24.60 -22.22
N ILE A 690 6.34 24.70 -21.29
CA ILE A 690 6.00 25.92 -20.57
C ILE A 690 6.56 25.80 -19.14
N VAL A 691 7.66 26.50 -18.88
CA VAL A 691 8.34 26.46 -17.58
C VAL A 691 7.59 27.31 -16.55
N LEU A 692 6.86 26.66 -15.65
CA LEU A 692 6.00 27.34 -14.66
C LEU A 692 6.78 28.08 -13.55
N GLY A 693 8.02 27.67 -13.25
CA GLY A 693 8.76 28.16 -12.07
C GLY A 693 8.99 29.67 -12.02
N ASN A 694 9.10 30.33 -13.18
CA ASN A 694 9.26 31.78 -13.30
C ASN A 694 8.06 32.45 -14.00
N ASP A 695 6.95 31.73 -14.14
CA ASP A 695 5.79 32.23 -14.86
C ASP A 695 4.92 33.09 -13.95
N GLU A 696 4.77 34.37 -14.29
CA GLU A 696 3.97 35.33 -13.51
C GLU A 696 2.48 34.92 -13.43
N ALA A 697 1.94 34.32 -14.50
CA ALA A 697 0.56 33.86 -14.50
C ALA A 697 0.39 32.68 -13.53
N PHE A 698 1.32 31.72 -13.53
CA PHE A 698 1.33 30.62 -12.57
C PHE A 698 1.37 31.11 -11.13
N GLN A 699 2.24 32.07 -10.80
CA GLN A 699 2.35 32.59 -9.42
C GLN A 699 1.06 33.29 -8.97
N ARG A 700 0.45 34.08 -9.83
CA ARG A 700 -0.86 34.73 -9.57
C ARG A 700 -1.95 33.68 -9.38
N LEU A 701 -2.11 32.78 -10.35
CA LEU A 701 -3.15 31.74 -10.34
C LEU A 701 -2.97 30.77 -9.16
N TYR A 702 -1.74 30.49 -8.76
CA TYR A 702 -1.45 29.68 -7.57
C TYR A 702 -2.00 30.32 -6.29
N ILE A 703 -1.98 31.65 -6.18
CA ILE A 703 -2.57 32.34 -5.02
C ILE A 703 -4.09 32.31 -5.14
N ASP A 704 -4.62 32.60 -6.33
CA ASP A 704 -6.06 32.66 -6.59
C ASP A 704 -6.77 31.33 -6.31
N TYR A 705 -6.11 30.20 -6.60
CA TYR A 705 -6.69 28.85 -6.44
C TYR A 705 -6.33 28.15 -5.12
N LEU A 706 -5.78 28.86 -4.12
CA LEU A 706 -5.61 28.29 -2.77
C LEU A 706 -6.95 28.01 -2.09
N ASN A 707 -7.94 28.88 -2.29
CA ASN A 707 -9.29 28.74 -1.73
C ASN A 707 -10.07 27.61 -2.40
N PHE A 708 -10.95 26.94 -1.66
CA PHE A 708 -11.74 25.80 -2.14
C PHE A 708 -12.85 26.20 -3.12
#